data_AF-A0A5A7MTE6-F1
#
_entry.id   AF-A0A5A7MTE6-F1
#
_cell.length_a   1.000
_cell.length_b   1.000
_cell.length_c   1.000
_cell.angle_alpha   90.00
_cell.angle_beta   90.00
_cell.angle_gamma   90.00
#
_symmetry.space_group_name_H-M   'P 1'
#
loop_
_entity.id
_entity.type
_entity.pdbx_description
1 polymer ?
#
loop_
_entity_poly.entity_id
_entity_poly.type
_entity_poly.pdbx_seq_one_letter_code
_entity_poly.pdbx_strand_id
1 'polypeptide(L)'
;MAARLLSEIRRRRVLRLMAPYAVIAWLVIQITATIGPALAMPHWVSSLVVILSIAGFPVVLYVAWFFDITPQGLVRTPKLDETHPVHKLGMARWLGFGATVTLALAASYIAVGLMIDGQNRDGTRRLAALPEDKSIAVLPFDDLSPAQDLGYLAQGIAEEVTVALGKLGGIRIAAPQSAFRAAISGADNRAIGKQLGVAAILQGSVRTSGDRLRVTAALVNAADGLTIWTDAFSRTLTDVMTVEEQIARTILGIMLDRFLDDDNDLLGKPVAGDSYDLYLRGRAAMRKRTVDSLREARTFFDQAISADGENAAAYTGLAATILLLGEGSENFGTLDPAIAATIARNNVDKTLMRDPNMAEAHAVLGRIEDMEGNAPAALDAYAKAIALNPSYADAYLWQSLLLARQSRHKEAMDSLETAFSLDPLSPVVLYNIGFQKGLRGHPQEARKHFNALLELSPGSPLGLRGLADIARREGNLAESAQFWKQALAASPDSTQYRESLTATLLSLGMPDMAGLYASQDFRINLMLARGQFKEALAELDFAVEANPDDSYVALEAGWYALLYGVQEQAADFLLTADSALPDEERFYMPYCSPAIEAAYIYQERGAQDEAQSRLQHCTELLFEERKYGLVSAELDYLSARINALEGRNDEAISALNTAYDHGWREDWTPRDPLLFSLRDMSGYQDIMDKITADLGRQRQILTPIAANWSTEP
;
A
#
# COMPACT_ATOMS: atom_id res chain seq x y z
N MET A 1 -54.26 -43.92 22.79
CA MET A 1 -54.60 -42.52 23.16
C MET A 1 -54.88 -41.65 21.93
N ALA A 2 -54.00 -41.66 20.92
CA ALA A 2 -54.15 -40.89 19.68
C ALA A 2 -55.46 -41.15 18.90
N ALA A 3 -55.90 -42.41 18.78
CA ALA A 3 -57.15 -42.75 18.07
C ALA A 3 -58.42 -42.18 18.74
N ARG A 4 -58.46 -42.13 20.08
CA ARG A 4 -59.56 -41.50 20.86
C ARG A 4 -59.54 -39.97 20.74
N LEU A 5 -58.35 -39.38 20.63
CA LEU A 5 -58.20 -37.93 20.44
C LEU A 5 -58.68 -37.52 19.03
N LEU A 6 -58.29 -38.27 18.00
CA LEU A 6 -58.70 -38.05 16.61
C LEU A 6 -60.21 -38.21 16.40
N SER A 7 -60.84 -39.20 17.06
CA SER A 7 -62.30 -39.36 17.01
C SER A 7 -63.01 -38.17 17.68
N GLU A 8 -62.48 -37.66 18.79
CA GLU A 8 -63.08 -36.54 19.53
C GLU A 8 -62.92 -35.20 18.78
N ILE A 9 -61.77 -34.98 18.12
CA ILE A 9 -61.51 -33.82 17.25
C ILE A 9 -62.46 -33.80 16.05
N ARG A 10 -62.65 -34.96 15.40
CA ARG A 10 -63.54 -35.10 14.25
C ARG A 10 -65.01 -34.92 14.66
N ARG A 11 -65.38 -35.42 15.84
CA ARG A 11 -66.72 -35.26 16.44
C ARG A 11 -67.06 -33.80 16.74
N ARG A 12 -66.13 -33.06 17.37
CA ARG A 12 -66.32 -31.65 17.75
C ARG A 12 -66.15 -30.67 16.59
N ARG A 13 -66.01 -31.19 15.36
CA ARG A 13 -65.85 -30.40 14.13
C ARG A 13 -64.75 -29.34 14.22
N VAL A 14 -63.74 -29.54 15.06
CA VAL A 14 -62.67 -28.56 15.32
C VAL A 14 -62.00 -28.16 14.00
N LEU A 15 -61.79 -29.12 13.10
CA LEU A 15 -61.21 -28.90 11.77
C LEU A 15 -62.03 -27.93 10.88
N ARG A 16 -63.36 -27.80 11.06
CA ARG A 16 -64.18 -26.85 10.29
C ARG A 16 -63.94 -25.40 10.67
N LEU A 17 -63.41 -25.14 11.85
CA LEU A 17 -63.07 -23.80 12.34
C LEU A 17 -61.58 -23.49 12.16
N MET A 18 -60.72 -24.50 12.34
CA MET A 18 -59.27 -24.34 12.19
C MET A 18 -58.84 -24.13 10.74
N ALA A 19 -59.42 -24.85 9.78
CA ALA A 19 -59.07 -24.72 8.38
C ALA A 19 -59.33 -23.30 7.81
N PRO A 20 -60.53 -22.70 7.95
CA PRO A 20 -60.77 -21.35 7.47
C PRO A 20 -59.94 -20.31 8.23
N TYR A 21 -59.71 -20.48 9.53
CA TYR A 21 -58.83 -19.58 10.28
C TYR A 21 -57.39 -19.60 9.75
N ALA A 22 -56.83 -20.77 9.49
CA ALA A 22 -55.50 -20.90 8.92
C ALA A 22 -55.40 -20.26 7.53
N VAL A 23 -56.42 -20.43 6.68
CA VAL A 23 -56.49 -19.79 5.36
C VAL A 23 -56.58 -18.27 5.46
N ILE A 24 -57.43 -17.75 6.36
CA ILE A 24 -57.58 -16.30 6.56
C ILE A 24 -56.30 -15.70 7.14
N ALA A 25 -55.71 -16.31 8.16
CA ALA A 25 -54.45 -15.89 8.76
C ALA A 25 -53.32 -15.85 7.73
N TRP A 26 -53.18 -16.91 6.92
CA TRP A 26 -52.22 -16.97 5.83
C TRP A 26 -52.45 -15.86 4.80
N LEU A 27 -53.71 -15.62 4.40
CA LEU A 27 -54.06 -14.62 3.41
C LEU A 27 -53.78 -13.19 3.91
N VAL A 28 -54.07 -12.91 5.18
CA VAL A 28 -53.73 -11.62 5.82
C VAL A 28 -52.22 -11.40 5.86
N ILE A 29 -51.44 -12.44 6.22
CA ILE A 29 -49.98 -12.37 6.22
C ILE A 29 -49.44 -12.09 4.80
N GLN A 30 -49.98 -12.76 3.78
CA GLN A 30 -49.57 -12.54 2.38
C GLN A 30 -49.89 -11.11 1.91
N ILE A 31 -51.10 -10.61 2.19
CA ILE A 31 -51.48 -9.23 1.84
C ILE A 31 -50.54 -8.22 2.49
N THR A 32 -50.24 -8.38 3.79
CA THR A 32 -49.32 -7.48 4.48
C THR A 32 -47.89 -7.58 3.92
N ALA A 33 -47.43 -8.78 3.54
CA ALA A 33 -46.11 -8.96 2.94
C ALA A 33 -46.00 -8.33 1.53
N THR A 34 -47.06 -8.39 0.72
CA THR A 34 -47.08 -7.83 -0.64
C THR A 34 -47.27 -6.32 -0.65
N ILE A 35 -48.20 -5.79 0.17
CA ILE A 35 -48.56 -4.37 0.17
C ILE A 35 -47.65 -3.54 1.10
N GLY A 36 -47.06 -4.16 2.13
CA GLY A 36 -46.18 -3.52 3.11
C GLY A 36 -45.08 -2.63 2.51
N PRO A 37 -44.23 -3.16 1.61
CA PRO A 37 -43.20 -2.38 0.95
C PRO A 37 -43.77 -1.24 0.08
N ALA A 38 -44.89 -1.48 -0.61
CA ALA A 38 -45.52 -0.49 -1.49
C ALA A 38 -46.11 0.72 -0.74
N LEU A 39 -46.47 0.55 0.54
CA LEU A 39 -46.99 1.62 1.41
C LEU A 39 -45.94 2.17 2.39
N ALA A 40 -44.66 1.80 2.25
CA ALA A 40 -43.58 2.16 3.18
C ALA A 40 -43.92 1.84 4.65
N MET A 41 -44.65 0.76 4.90
CA MET A 41 -44.97 0.36 6.26
C MET A 41 -43.69 -0.10 7.00
N PRO A 42 -43.51 0.29 8.28
CA PRO A 42 -42.38 -0.17 9.06
C PRO A 42 -42.30 -1.70 9.10
N HIS A 43 -41.10 -2.27 9.04
CA HIS A 43 -40.90 -3.73 9.03
C HIS A 43 -41.49 -4.46 10.26
N TRP A 44 -41.72 -3.77 11.38
CA TRP A 44 -42.36 -4.37 12.56
C TRP A 44 -43.85 -4.69 12.33
N VAL A 45 -44.51 -4.05 11.37
CA VAL A 45 -45.95 -4.23 11.10
C VAL A 45 -46.25 -5.64 10.58
N SER A 46 -45.42 -6.18 9.70
CA SER A 46 -45.58 -7.56 9.20
C SER A 46 -45.36 -8.59 10.31
N SER A 47 -44.35 -8.37 11.15
CA SER A 47 -44.08 -9.21 12.33
C SER A 47 -45.24 -9.19 13.33
N LEU A 48 -45.86 -8.03 13.58
CA LEU A 48 -47.04 -7.91 14.43
C LEU A 48 -48.22 -8.73 13.91
N VAL A 49 -48.49 -8.67 12.60
CA VAL A 49 -49.58 -9.42 11.96
C VAL A 49 -49.39 -10.93 12.11
N VAL A 50 -48.16 -11.42 11.99
CA VAL A 50 -47.83 -12.84 12.21
C VAL A 50 -48.04 -13.22 13.67
N ILE A 51 -47.55 -12.41 14.62
CA ILE A 51 -47.69 -12.69 16.06
C ILE A 51 -49.17 -12.76 16.46
N LEU A 52 -49.99 -11.80 16.03
CA LEU A 52 -51.44 -11.79 16.31
C LEU A 52 -52.16 -13.00 15.68
N SER A 53 -51.73 -13.43 14.49
CA SER A 53 -52.26 -14.61 13.81
C SER A 53 -51.91 -15.91 14.54
N ILE A 54 -50.73 -15.99 15.16
CA ILE A 54 -50.35 -17.15 15.98
C ILE A 54 -51.07 -17.10 17.33
N ALA A 55 -51.16 -15.92 17.97
CA ALA A 55 -51.79 -15.75 19.28
C ALA A 55 -53.31 -15.98 19.24
N GLY A 56 -53.97 -15.74 18.11
CA GLY A 56 -55.39 -16.05 17.93
C GLY A 56 -55.68 -17.55 17.76
N PHE A 57 -54.69 -18.37 17.39
CA PHE A 57 -54.88 -19.80 17.16
C PHE A 57 -55.35 -20.58 18.41
N PRO A 58 -54.75 -20.43 19.61
CA PRO A 58 -55.25 -21.05 20.83
C PRO A 58 -56.68 -20.62 21.20
N VAL A 59 -57.04 -19.36 20.91
CA VAL A 59 -58.39 -18.83 21.18
C VAL A 59 -59.41 -19.51 20.27
N VAL A 60 -59.10 -19.63 18.98
CA VAL A 60 -59.96 -20.32 18.00
C VAL A 60 -60.06 -21.82 18.33
N LEU A 61 -58.96 -22.45 18.73
CA LEU A 61 -58.94 -23.85 19.16
C LEU A 61 -59.85 -24.07 20.38
N TYR A 62 -59.82 -23.17 21.35
CA TYR A 62 -60.69 -23.22 22.53
C TYR A 62 -62.16 -23.08 22.15
N VAL A 63 -62.49 -22.10 21.30
CA VAL A 63 -63.87 -21.91 20.81
C VAL A 63 -64.35 -23.14 20.05
N ALA A 64 -63.53 -23.67 19.14
CA ALA A 64 -63.85 -24.85 18.35
C ALA A 64 -63.99 -26.13 19.18
N TRP A 65 -63.36 -26.20 20.37
CA TRP A 65 -63.44 -27.38 21.24
C TRP A 65 -64.75 -27.45 22.04
N PHE A 66 -65.37 -26.31 22.31
CA PHE A 66 -66.54 -26.22 23.20
C PHE A 66 -67.83 -25.75 22.52
N PHE A 67 -67.73 -25.12 21.34
CA PHE A 67 -68.86 -24.49 20.66
C PHE A 67 -68.92 -24.91 19.18
N ASP A 68 -70.15 -25.17 18.72
CA ASP A 68 -70.50 -25.33 17.30
C ASP A 68 -71.14 -24.04 16.79
N ILE A 69 -70.69 -23.57 15.62
CA ILE A 69 -71.32 -22.43 14.93
C ILE A 69 -72.51 -22.95 14.13
N THR A 70 -73.71 -22.46 14.47
CA THR A 70 -74.95 -22.74 13.74
C THR A 70 -75.50 -21.44 13.13
N PRO A 71 -76.42 -21.50 12.14
CA PRO A 71 -77.05 -20.31 11.57
C PRO A 71 -77.81 -19.43 12.58
N GLN A 72 -78.06 -19.94 13.80
CA GLN A 72 -78.76 -19.27 14.90
C GLN A 72 -77.80 -18.71 15.97
N GLY A 73 -76.48 -18.87 15.79
CA GLY A 73 -75.44 -18.42 16.72
C GLY A 73 -74.53 -19.55 17.25
N LEU A 74 -73.70 -19.22 18.24
CA LEU A 74 -72.80 -20.15 18.94
C LEU A 74 -73.59 -21.05 19.90
N VAL A 75 -73.65 -22.35 19.62
CA VAL A 75 -74.38 -23.35 20.42
C VAL A 75 -73.42 -24.43 20.91
N ARG A 76 -73.62 -24.94 22.14
CA ARG A 76 -72.76 -25.96 22.77
C ARG A 76 -72.84 -27.31 22.04
N THR A 77 -71.70 -27.98 21.85
CA THR A 77 -71.66 -29.37 21.36
C THR A 77 -72.23 -30.35 22.42
N PRO A 78 -73.28 -31.15 22.13
CA PRO A 78 -73.90 -32.06 23.11
C PRO A 78 -73.00 -33.27 23.49
N LYS A 79 -73.13 -33.77 24.73
CA LYS A 79 -72.54 -35.06 25.16
C LYS A 79 -73.42 -36.23 24.70
N LEU A 80 -72.83 -37.42 24.57
CA LEU A 80 -73.39 -38.56 23.81
C LEU A 80 -74.62 -39.26 24.46
N ASP A 81 -75.13 -38.79 25.60
CA ASP A 81 -76.24 -39.47 26.33
C ASP A 81 -77.19 -38.50 27.09
N GLU A 82 -77.36 -37.24 26.66
CA GLU A 82 -78.26 -36.30 27.35
C GLU A 82 -79.35 -35.73 26.43
N THR A 83 -80.60 -36.21 26.61
CA THR A 83 -81.84 -35.67 26.03
C THR A 83 -82.45 -34.56 26.90
N HIS A 84 -81.72 -33.48 27.19
CA HIS A 84 -82.24 -32.32 27.95
C HIS A 84 -81.69 -30.96 27.45
N PRO A 85 -82.43 -29.85 27.67
CA PRO A 85 -82.22 -28.57 26.98
C PRO A 85 -80.94 -27.83 27.42
N VAL A 86 -80.46 -26.97 26.53
CA VAL A 86 -79.19 -26.25 26.62
C VAL A 86 -79.12 -25.32 27.86
N HIS A 87 -78.30 -25.66 28.86
CA HIS A 87 -78.05 -24.80 30.02
C HIS A 87 -77.11 -23.61 29.70
N LYS A 88 -77.39 -22.44 30.31
CA LYS A 88 -76.52 -21.25 30.32
C LYS A 88 -75.15 -21.55 30.96
N LEU A 89 -74.10 -20.91 30.45
CA LEU A 89 -72.70 -21.17 30.81
C LEU A 89 -72.42 -20.99 32.32
N GLY A 90 -71.80 -21.99 32.95
CA GLY A 90 -71.24 -21.84 34.29
C GLY A 90 -70.01 -20.93 34.31
N MET A 91 -69.92 -20.07 35.33
CA MET A 91 -68.91 -19.02 35.51
C MET A 91 -67.46 -19.51 35.32
N ALA A 92 -67.15 -20.76 35.71
CA ALA A 92 -65.83 -21.37 35.57
C ALA A 92 -65.30 -21.45 34.11
N ARG A 93 -66.19 -21.57 33.11
CA ARG A 93 -65.76 -21.64 31.69
C ARG A 93 -65.63 -20.26 31.05
N TRP A 94 -66.41 -19.27 31.51
CA TRP A 94 -66.17 -17.86 31.16
C TRP A 94 -64.82 -17.38 31.71
N LEU A 95 -64.47 -17.79 32.94
CA LEU A 95 -63.15 -17.55 33.51
C LEU A 95 -62.04 -18.24 32.70
N GLY A 96 -62.27 -19.47 32.23
CA GLY A 96 -61.35 -20.18 31.35
C GLY A 96 -61.12 -19.48 30.00
N PHE A 97 -62.18 -19.05 29.32
CA PHE A 97 -62.08 -18.29 28.07
C PHE A 97 -61.36 -16.95 28.28
N GLY A 98 -61.74 -16.21 29.33
CA GLY A 98 -61.09 -14.95 29.72
C GLY A 98 -59.60 -15.13 30.01
N ALA A 99 -59.21 -16.20 30.71
CA ALA A 99 -57.81 -16.54 30.99
C ALA A 99 -57.01 -16.85 29.71
N THR A 100 -57.57 -17.60 28.76
CA THR A 100 -56.90 -17.85 27.47
C THR A 100 -56.72 -16.59 26.63
N VAL A 101 -57.73 -15.70 26.59
CA VAL A 101 -57.63 -14.43 25.86
C VAL A 101 -56.60 -13.50 26.51
N THR A 102 -56.59 -13.40 27.85
CA THR A 102 -55.60 -12.59 28.57
C THR A 102 -54.19 -13.12 28.44
N LEU A 103 -53.98 -14.45 28.47
CA LEU A 103 -52.68 -15.05 28.20
C LEU A 103 -52.21 -14.82 26.76
N ALA A 104 -53.09 -14.93 25.77
CA ALA A 104 -52.76 -14.65 24.38
C ALA A 104 -52.38 -13.17 24.16
N LEU A 105 -53.12 -12.24 24.77
CA LEU A 105 -52.82 -10.81 24.73
C LEU A 105 -51.54 -10.46 25.49
N ALA A 106 -51.31 -11.05 26.66
CA ALA A 106 -50.08 -10.85 27.43
C ALA A 106 -48.85 -11.39 26.69
N ALA A 107 -48.94 -12.59 26.10
CA ALA A 107 -47.87 -13.15 25.27
C ALA A 107 -47.61 -12.31 24.03
N SER A 108 -48.65 -11.78 23.38
CA SER A 108 -48.51 -10.86 22.24
C SER A 108 -47.86 -9.55 22.68
N TYR A 109 -48.25 -8.99 23.82
CA TYR A 109 -47.67 -7.77 24.38
C TYR A 109 -46.20 -7.96 24.76
N ILE A 110 -45.84 -9.09 25.38
CA ILE A 110 -44.46 -9.42 25.74
C ILE A 110 -43.61 -9.67 24.47
N ALA A 111 -44.14 -10.40 23.48
CA ALA A 111 -43.43 -10.63 22.22
C ALA A 111 -43.19 -9.33 21.43
N VAL A 112 -44.19 -8.44 21.39
CA VAL A 112 -44.07 -7.10 20.81
C VAL A 112 -43.12 -6.24 21.64
N GLY A 113 -43.17 -6.31 22.97
CA GLY A 113 -42.24 -5.63 23.86
C GLY A 113 -40.79 -6.08 23.68
N LEU A 114 -40.53 -7.38 23.51
CA LEU A 114 -39.21 -7.93 23.22
C LEU A 114 -38.72 -7.61 21.80
N MET A 115 -39.62 -7.46 20.82
CA MET A 115 -39.25 -7.00 19.48
C MET A 115 -38.98 -5.49 19.43
N ILE A 116 -39.77 -4.68 20.14
CA ILE A 116 -39.54 -3.23 20.27
C ILE A 116 -38.28 -2.99 21.10
N ASP A 117 -38.03 -3.75 22.17
CA ASP A 117 -36.80 -3.68 22.96
C ASP A 117 -35.60 -4.26 22.19
N GLY A 118 -35.79 -5.27 21.33
CA GLY A 118 -34.78 -5.78 20.42
C GLY A 118 -34.40 -4.77 19.32
N GLN A 119 -35.37 -4.03 18.77
CA GLN A 119 -35.12 -2.91 17.85
C GLN A 119 -34.60 -1.65 18.55
N ASN A 120 -35.00 -1.41 19.81
CA ASN A 120 -34.51 -0.27 20.60
C ASN A 120 -33.15 -0.53 21.25
N ARG A 121 -32.74 -1.79 21.45
CA ARG A 121 -31.37 -2.15 21.84
C ARG A 121 -30.35 -1.89 20.74
N ASP A 122 -30.78 -1.88 19.48
CA ASP A 122 -30.00 -1.37 18.34
C ASP A 122 -30.15 0.17 18.15
N GLY A 123 -31.04 0.82 18.90
CA GLY A 123 -31.42 2.24 18.72
C GLY A 123 -31.03 3.20 19.85
N THR A 124 -30.71 2.71 21.07
CA THR A 124 -29.98 3.54 22.02
C THR A 124 -28.53 3.63 21.57
N ARG A 125 -28.24 4.72 20.86
CA ARG A 125 -26.92 5.24 20.47
C ARG A 125 -25.96 5.16 21.68
N ARG A 126 -25.37 3.99 21.92
CA ARG A 126 -24.19 3.85 22.77
C ARG A 126 -23.09 4.51 21.98
N LEU A 127 -22.80 5.76 22.32
CA LEU A 127 -21.55 6.39 21.88
C LEU A 127 -20.44 5.44 22.35
N ALA A 128 -19.63 4.98 21.42
CA ALA A 128 -18.48 4.18 21.76
C ALA A 128 -17.56 5.01 22.67
N ALA A 129 -16.87 4.36 23.61
CA ALA A 129 -15.82 5.03 24.36
C ALA A 129 -14.71 5.51 23.40
N LEU A 130 -14.09 6.63 23.74
CA LEU A 130 -12.92 7.11 23.00
C LEU A 130 -11.82 6.05 23.05
N PRO A 131 -11.12 5.78 21.93
CA PRO A 131 -10.00 4.85 21.93
C PRO A 131 -8.85 5.36 22.82
N GLU A 132 -8.13 4.44 23.47
CA GLU A 132 -6.94 4.79 24.26
C GLU A 132 -5.76 5.22 23.37
N ASP A 133 -5.59 4.60 22.20
CA ASP A 133 -4.62 5.04 21.19
C ASP A 133 -5.16 6.25 20.43
N LYS A 134 -4.36 7.31 20.37
CA LYS A 134 -4.72 8.59 19.75
C LYS A 134 -4.38 8.57 18.27
N SER A 135 -5.07 7.72 17.52
CA SER A 135 -4.84 7.56 16.08
C SER A 135 -6.13 7.55 15.25
N ILE A 136 -6.08 8.19 14.07
CA ILE A 136 -7.26 8.38 13.22
C ILE A 136 -6.95 8.23 11.73
N ALA A 137 -7.89 7.70 10.95
CA ALA A 137 -7.90 7.82 9.49
C ALA A 137 -9.13 8.61 9.03
N VAL A 138 -8.96 9.47 8.04
CA VAL A 138 -10.08 10.18 7.40
C VAL A 138 -10.36 9.53 6.04
N LEU A 139 -11.50 8.85 5.93
CA LEU A 139 -11.94 8.21 4.69
C LEU A 139 -12.46 9.26 3.70
N PRO A 140 -12.41 8.99 2.39
CA PRO A 140 -13.01 9.88 1.41
C PRO A 140 -14.51 9.96 1.69
N PHE A 141 -15.08 11.16 1.61
CA PHE A 141 -16.51 11.33 1.87
C PHE A 141 -17.30 10.80 0.67
N ASP A 142 -18.48 10.25 0.91
CA ASP A 142 -19.37 9.78 -0.15
C ASP A 142 -20.08 10.95 -0.83
N ASP A 143 -20.12 11.00 -2.16
CA ASP A 143 -20.99 11.92 -2.87
C ASP A 143 -22.40 11.35 -3.00
N LEU A 144 -23.32 11.90 -2.21
CA LEU A 144 -24.74 11.57 -2.21
C LEU A 144 -25.59 12.59 -2.97
N SER A 145 -24.96 13.46 -3.77
CA SER A 145 -25.65 14.39 -4.65
C SER A 145 -26.31 13.65 -5.82
N PRO A 146 -27.47 14.12 -6.33
CA PRO A 146 -28.12 13.48 -7.47
C PRO A 146 -27.26 13.40 -8.74
N ALA A 147 -26.35 14.37 -8.94
CA ALA A 147 -25.49 14.46 -10.12
C ALA A 147 -24.20 13.62 -10.02
N GLN A 148 -23.82 13.16 -8.83
CA GLN A 148 -22.59 12.39 -8.55
C GLN A 148 -21.30 13.03 -9.13
N ASP A 149 -21.25 14.35 -9.21
CA ASP A 149 -20.17 15.14 -9.81
C ASP A 149 -19.21 15.76 -8.77
N LEU A 150 -19.42 15.52 -7.47
CA LEU A 150 -18.65 16.08 -6.37
C LEU A 150 -17.62 15.10 -5.77
N GLY A 151 -17.33 13.99 -6.44
CA GLY A 151 -16.34 13.02 -5.95
C GLY A 151 -14.96 13.64 -5.67
N TYR A 152 -14.49 14.56 -6.50
CA TYR A 152 -13.22 15.27 -6.27
C TYR A 152 -13.28 16.16 -5.01
N LEU A 153 -14.43 16.82 -4.77
CA LEU A 153 -14.67 17.68 -3.61
C LEU A 153 -14.76 16.86 -2.33
N ALA A 154 -15.48 15.73 -2.37
CA ALA A 154 -15.64 14.82 -1.23
C ALA A 154 -14.30 14.22 -0.78
N GLN A 155 -13.43 13.87 -1.73
CA GLN A 155 -12.05 13.47 -1.45
C GLN A 155 -11.19 14.66 -0.98
N GLY A 156 -11.36 15.84 -1.59
CA GLY A 156 -10.66 17.07 -1.22
C GLY A 156 -10.86 17.44 0.24
N ILE A 157 -12.12 17.48 0.68
CA ILE A 157 -12.49 17.75 2.09
C ILE A 157 -11.82 16.76 3.03
N ALA A 158 -11.82 15.47 2.71
CA ALA A 158 -11.18 14.44 3.55
C ALA A 158 -9.66 14.65 3.68
N GLU A 159 -9.00 15.02 2.58
CA GLU A 159 -7.56 15.30 2.55
C GLU A 159 -7.22 16.58 3.34
N GLU A 160 -7.99 17.64 3.19
CA GLU A 160 -7.74 18.91 3.89
C GLU A 160 -8.07 18.82 5.39
N VAL A 161 -9.09 18.04 5.78
CA VAL A 161 -9.32 17.68 7.19
C VAL A 161 -8.13 16.89 7.74
N THR A 162 -7.55 15.98 6.95
CA THR A 162 -6.35 15.22 7.36
C THR A 162 -5.16 16.15 7.59
N VAL A 163 -4.93 17.09 6.68
CA VAL A 163 -3.86 18.11 6.79
C VAL A 163 -4.07 18.98 8.04
N ALA A 164 -5.29 19.49 8.24
CA ALA A 164 -5.63 20.33 9.39
C ALA A 164 -5.44 19.59 10.72
N LEU A 165 -5.85 18.32 10.81
CA LEU A 165 -5.61 17.48 11.99
C LEU A 165 -4.10 17.26 12.23
N GLY A 166 -3.31 17.08 11.17
CA GLY A 166 -1.86 16.85 11.25
C GLY A 166 -1.09 18.02 11.83
N LYS A 167 -1.47 19.26 11.46
CA LYS A 167 -0.86 20.50 11.97
C LYS A 167 -1.06 20.69 13.47
N LEU A 168 -2.16 20.19 14.03
CA LEU A 168 -2.51 20.41 15.42
C LEU A 168 -1.74 19.50 16.41
N GLY A 169 -1.14 18.41 15.91
CA GLY A 169 -0.33 17.49 16.68
C GLY A 169 -1.09 16.72 17.78
N GLY A 170 -0.40 15.82 18.46
CA GLY A 170 -0.96 15.05 19.59
C GLY A 170 -1.85 13.86 19.21
N ILE A 171 -2.10 13.65 17.92
CA ILE A 171 -2.74 12.46 17.35
C ILE A 171 -1.94 11.97 16.14
N ARG A 172 -1.87 10.65 15.93
CA ARG A 172 -1.26 10.04 14.74
C ARG A 172 -2.33 9.89 13.66
N ILE A 173 -2.06 10.35 12.45
CA ILE A 173 -3.07 10.34 11.39
C ILE A 173 -2.58 9.50 10.22
N ALA A 174 -3.42 8.57 9.76
CA ALA A 174 -3.15 7.84 8.54
C ALA A 174 -3.23 8.79 7.34
N ALA A 175 -2.27 8.70 6.44
CA ALA A 175 -2.19 9.52 5.26
C ALA A 175 -3.43 9.33 4.37
N PRO A 176 -3.90 10.40 3.71
CA PRO A 176 -5.12 10.38 2.90
C PRO A 176 -5.10 9.28 1.84
N GLN A 177 -3.96 9.05 1.18
CA GLN A 177 -3.84 8.06 0.11
C GLN A 177 -4.10 6.64 0.60
N SER A 178 -3.52 6.26 1.75
CA SER A 178 -3.80 4.96 2.36
C SER A 178 -5.25 4.84 2.80
N ALA A 179 -5.80 5.87 3.45
CA ALA A 179 -7.20 5.87 3.86
C ALA A 179 -8.15 5.69 2.66
N PHE A 180 -7.86 6.35 1.54
CA PHE A 180 -8.68 6.29 0.33
C PHE A 180 -8.59 4.91 -0.34
N ARG A 181 -7.37 4.34 -0.42
CA ARG A 181 -7.17 2.98 -0.95
C ARG A 181 -7.89 1.93 -0.09
N ALA A 182 -7.82 2.06 1.23
CA ALA A 182 -8.51 1.16 2.16
C ALA A 182 -10.04 1.26 1.99
N ALA A 183 -10.59 2.46 1.82
CA ALA A 183 -12.02 2.66 1.59
C ALA A 183 -12.51 1.99 0.29
N ILE A 184 -11.73 2.06 -0.79
CA ILE A 184 -12.09 1.46 -2.09
C ILE A 184 -12.12 -0.08 -2.04
N SER A 185 -11.42 -0.71 -1.09
CA SER A 185 -11.41 -2.17 -0.94
C SER A 185 -12.78 -2.76 -0.56
N GLY A 186 -13.73 -1.94 -0.12
CA GLY A 186 -15.05 -2.38 0.36
C GLY A 186 -15.02 -3.06 1.72
N ALA A 187 -13.89 -2.99 2.43
CA ALA A 187 -13.73 -3.50 3.78
C ALA A 187 -14.60 -2.73 4.80
N ASP A 188 -15.00 -3.39 5.90
CA ASP A 188 -15.68 -2.70 7.00
C ASP A 188 -14.72 -1.80 7.78
N ASN A 189 -15.26 -0.88 8.59
CA ASN A 189 -14.45 0.06 9.37
C ASN A 189 -13.44 -0.63 10.32
N ARG A 190 -13.71 -1.85 10.78
CA ARG A 190 -12.77 -2.58 11.65
C ARG A 190 -11.58 -3.10 10.85
N ALA A 191 -11.84 -3.67 9.68
CA ALA A 191 -10.80 -4.11 8.77
C ALA A 191 -9.95 -2.92 8.28
N ILE A 192 -10.58 -1.81 7.90
CA ILE A 192 -9.89 -0.57 7.51
C ILE A 192 -9.00 -0.07 8.66
N GLY A 193 -9.54 0.01 9.89
CA GLY A 193 -8.79 0.47 11.05
C GLY A 193 -7.58 -0.41 11.36
N LYS A 194 -7.72 -1.73 11.24
CA LYS A 194 -6.61 -2.67 11.39
C LYS A 194 -5.56 -2.52 10.30
N GLN A 195 -5.98 -2.36 9.04
CA GLN A 195 -5.09 -2.22 7.88
C GLN A 195 -4.26 -0.93 7.95
N LEU A 196 -4.89 0.17 8.37
CA LEU A 196 -4.24 1.47 8.54
C LEU A 196 -3.55 1.61 9.90
N GLY A 197 -3.75 0.66 10.81
CA GLY A 197 -3.25 0.70 12.17
C GLY A 197 -3.76 1.91 12.95
N VAL A 198 -5.04 2.27 12.85
CA VAL A 198 -5.66 3.42 13.54
C VAL A 198 -6.78 2.99 14.48
N ALA A 199 -7.01 3.78 15.52
CA ALA A 199 -8.00 3.50 16.56
C ALA A 199 -9.37 4.15 16.30
N ALA A 200 -9.40 5.21 15.48
CA ALA A 200 -10.62 5.89 15.05
C ALA A 200 -10.67 6.09 13.54
N ILE A 201 -11.88 6.19 13.00
CA ILE A 201 -12.14 6.46 11.59
C ILE A 201 -13.13 7.62 11.47
N LEU A 202 -12.75 8.67 10.74
CA LEU A 202 -13.65 9.72 10.30
C LEU A 202 -14.18 9.37 8.92
N GLN A 203 -15.50 9.23 8.82
CA GLN A 203 -16.20 9.00 7.55
C GLN A 203 -17.31 10.03 7.38
N GLY A 204 -17.82 10.19 6.16
CA GLY A 204 -18.82 11.21 5.91
C GLY A 204 -19.41 11.16 4.52
N SER A 205 -20.29 12.11 4.25
CA SER A 205 -20.91 12.28 2.94
C SER A 205 -21.13 13.75 2.62
N VAL A 206 -20.99 14.11 1.36
CA VAL A 206 -21.36 15.42 0.81
C VAL A 206 -22.62 15.29 -0.03
N ARG A 207 -23.49 16.30 0.00
CA ARG A 207 -24.61 16.42 -0.94
C ARG A 207 -24.96 17.86 -1.23
N THR A 208 -25.37 18.15 -2.45
CA THR A 208 -25.97 19.45 -2.79
C THR A 208 -27.48 19.48 -2.56
N SER A 209 -27.96 20.64 -2.12
CA SER A 209 -29.37 20.96 -1.99
C SER A 209 -29.59 22.41 -2.40
N GLY A 210 -29.79 22.65 -3.70
CA GLY A 210 -29.82 23.99 -4.27
C GLY A 210 -28.41 24.57 -4.35
N ASP A 211 -28.20 25.75 -3.77
CA ASP A 211 -26.92 26.47 -3.68
C ASP A 211 -26.08 26.06 -2.45
N ARG A 212 -26.59 25.18 -1.59
CA ARG A 212 -25.93 24.74 -0.35
C ARG A 212 -25.33 23.35 -0.47
N LEU A 213 -24.10 23.22 -0.01
CA LEU A 213 -23.42 21.97 0.27
C LEU A 213 -23.72 21.54 1.71
N ARG A 214 -24.23 20.32 1.87
CA ARG A 214 -24.38 19.67 3.17
C ARG A 214 -23.32 18.59 3.33
N VAL A 215 -22.48 18.75 4.34
CA VAL A 215 -21.43 17.80 4.71
C VAL A 215 -21.85 17.11 6.00
N THR A 216 -21.88 15.78 6.02
CA THR A 216 -22.13 14.98 7.23
C THR A 216 -20.85 14.25 7.58
N ALA A 217 -20.44 14.29 8.84
CA ALA A 217 -19.25 13.61 9.33
C ALA A 217 -19.60 12.72 10.52
N ALA A 218 -18.90 11.61 10.66
CA ALA A 218 -19.04 10.67 11.77
C ALA A 218 -17.68 10.10 12.16
N LEU A 219 -17.37 10.18 13.44
CA LEU A 219 -16.21 9.54 14.06
C LEU A 219 -16.64 8.16 14.58
N VAL A 220 -15.92 7.12 14.18
CA VAL A 220 -16.21 5.72 14.48
C VAL A 220 -15.02 5.10 15.22
N ASN A 221 -15.28 4.28 16.22
CA ASN A 221 -14.27 3.49 16.89
C ASN A 221 -13.88 2.31 15.99
N ALA A 222 -12.60 2.19 15.65
CA ALA A 222 -12.11 1.16 14.75
C ALA A 222 -12.12 -0.26 15.35
N ALA A 223 -12.18 -0.40 16.67
CA ALA A 223 -12.16 -1.71 17.33
C ALA A 223 -13.50 -2.43 17.25
N ASP A 224 -14.60 -1.72 17.51
CA ASP A 224 -15.95 -2.28 17.56
C ASP A 224 -16.85 -1.83 16.39
N GLY A 225 -16.45 -0.81 15.64
CA GLY A 225 -17.21 -0.24 14.53
C GLY A 225 -18.35 0.69 14.95
N LEU A 226 -18.43 1.06 16.23
CA LEU A 226 -19.51 1.90 16.77
C LEU A 226 -19.19 3.40 16.61
N THR A 227 -20.23 4.21 16.35
CA THR A 227 -20.09 5.66 16.20
C THR A 227 -19.81 6.34 17.56
N ILE A 228 -18.71 7.08 17.64
CA ILE A 228 -18.32 7.94 18.77
C ILE A 228 -19.02 9.29 18.67
N TRP A 229 -19.08 9.88 17.47
CA TRP A 229 -19.64 11.21 17.24
C TRP A 229 -20.17 11.34 15.81
N THR A 230 -21.13 12.24 15.60
CA THR A 230 -21.55 12.63 14.25
C THR A 230 -22.24 13.99 14.26
N ASP A 231 -22.04 14.76 13.20
CA ASP A 231 -22.66 16.07 13.00
C ASP A 231 -22.86 16.38 11.51
N ALA A 232 -23.66 17.41 11.21
CA ALA A 232 -23.98 17.85 9.86
C ALA A 232 -23.83 19.37 9.70
N PHE A 233 -23.00 19.76 8.74
CA PHE A 233 -22.68 21.14 8.40
C PHE A 233 -23.40 21.51 7.10
N SER A 234 -24.03 22.70 7.06
CA SER A 234 -24.70 23.22 5.85
C SER A 234 -24.18 24.61 5.54
N ARG A 235 -23.48 24.74 4.41
CA ARG A 235 -22.79 25.96 3.95
C ARG A 235 -22.95 26.14 2.43
N THR A 236 -22.61 27.30 1.92
CA THR A 236 -22.46 27.52 0.47
C THR A 236 -21.15 26.89 -0.01
N LEU A 237 -21.05 26.55 -1.29
CA LEU A 237 -19.83 26.00 -1.91
C LEU A 237 -18.60 26.93 -1.73
N THR A 238 -18.83 28.24 -1.60
CA THR A 238 -17.79 29.23 -1.34
C THR A 238 -17.15 29.13 0.04
N ASP A 239 -17.81 28.46 0.99
CA ASP A 239 -17.43 28.45 2.40
C ASP A 239 -16.95 27.05 2.86
N VAL A 240 -16.60 26.17 1.91
CA VAL A 240 -16.23 24.76 2.21
C VAL A 240 -15.04 24.66 3.15
N MET A 241 -14.05 25.54 3.04
CA MET A 241 -12.88 25.57 3.95
C MET A 241 -13.31 25.74 5.41
N THR A 242 -14.33 26.56 5.69
CA THR A 242 -14.84 26.75 7.06
C THR A 242 -15.43 25.46 7.63
N VAL A 243 -15.92 24.57 6.77
CA VAL A 243 -16.45 23.26 7.17
C VAL A 243 -15.30 22.31 7.53
N GLU A 244 -14.25 22.26 6.71
CA GLU A 244 -13.07 21.42 6.96
C GLU A 244 -12.40 21.80 8.28
N GLU A 245 -12.21 23.10 8.50
CA GLU A 245 -11.59 23.64 9.71
C GLU A 245 -12.41 23.32 10.97
N GLN A 246 -13.73 23.51 10.89
CA GLN A 246 -14.65 23.20 11.96
C GLN A 246 -14.67 21.69 12.27
N ILE A 247 -14.65 20.83 11.24
CA ILE A 247 -14.55 19.37 11.42
C ILE A 247 -13.24 19.02 12.13
N ALA A 248 -12.10 19.51 11.66
CA ALA A 248 -10.79 19.19 12.24
C ALA A 248 -10.69 19.59 13.72
N ARG A 249 -11.07 20.81 14.07
CA ARG A 249 -11.08 21.29 15.47
C ARG A 249 -12.01 20.46 16.36
N THR A 250 -13.22 20.14 15.86
CA THR A 250 -14.21 19.34 16.61
C THR A 250 -13.68 17.94 16.89
N ILE A 251 -13.13 17.27 15.87
CA ILE A 251 -12.58 15.92 16.00
C ILE A 251 -11.39 15.92 16.96
N LEU A 252 -10.50 16.91 16.89
CA LEU A 252 -9.37 16.99 17.80
C LEU A 252 -9.81 17.20 19.25
N GLY A 253 -10.78 18.08 19.49
CA GLY A 253 -11.31 18.32 20.84
C GLY A 253 -11.91 17.05 21.45
N ILE A 254 -12.59 16.25 20.62
CA ILE A 254 -13.10 14.94 20.99
C ILE A 254 -11.96 13.95 21.29
N MET A 255 -10.97 13.82 20.41
CA MET A 255 -9.88 12.82 20.56
C MET A 255 -8.90 13.14 21.69
N LEU A 256 -8.67 14.41 21.99
CA LEU A 256 -7.75 14.84 23.03
C LEU A 256 -8.41 15.11 24.37
N ASP A 257 -9.74 15.00 24.46
CA ASP A 257 -10.54 15.38 25.63
C ASP A 257 -10.16 16.81 26.12
N ARG A 258 -10.00 17.73 25.16
CA ARG A 258 -9.52 19.11 25.39
C ARG A 258 -10.41 20.09 24.65
N PHE A 259 -10.87 21.14 25.33
CA PHE A 259 -11.47 22.30 24.67
C PHE A 259 -10.36 23.11 23.98
N LEU A 260 -10.45 23.27 22.67
CA LEU A 260 -9.59 24.17 21.90
C LEU A 260 -10.26 25.55 21.90
N ASP A 261 -9.53 26.59 22.31
CA ASP A 261 -10.01 27.98 22.20
C ASP A 261 -10.11 28.38 20.72
N ASP A 262 -11.16 29.15 20.38
CA ASP A 262 -11.48 29.59 19.00
C ASP A 262 -10.44 30.56 18.39
N ASP A 263 -9.59 31.17 19.24
CA ASP A 263 -8.75 32.35 18.92
C ASP A 263 -7.36 32.06 18.30
N ASN A 264 -7.01 30.79 18.09
CA ASN A 264 -5.72 30.46 17.46
C ASN A 264 -5.84 30.45 15.92
N ASP A 265 -5.24 31.44 15.27
CA ASP A 265 -5.12 31.66 13.80
C ASP A 265 -4.21 30.61 13.10
N LEU A 266 -4.28 29.34 13.54
CA LEU A 266 -3.36 28.26 13.15
C LEU A 266 -3.65 27.66 11.76
N LEU A 267 -4.81 27.94 11.16
CA LEU A 267 -5.29 27.26 9.95
C LEU A 267 -5.41 28.18 8.71
N GLY A 268 -4.90 29.41 8.78
CA GLY A 268 -4.77 30.32 7.64
C GLY A 268 -6.08 31.00 7.22
N LYS A 269 -5.97 31.98 6.31
CA LYS A 269 -7.12 32.76 5.81
C LYS A 269 -7.89 31.99 4.72
N PRO A 270 -9.22 32.11 4.64
CA PRO A 270 -10.02 31.47 3.59
C PRO A 270 -9.63 31.96 2.18
N VAL A 271 -9.48 31.02 1.24
CA VAL A 271 -9.23 31.26 -0.20
C VAL A 271 -10.56 31.48 -0.94
N ALA A 272 -10.57 32.27 -2.02
CA ALA A 272 -11.77 32.48 -2.82
C ALA A 272 -12.31 31.16 -3.44
N GLY A 273 -13.65 30.97 -3.40
CA GLY A 273 -14.30 29.69 -3.73
C GLY A 273 -13.94 29.06 -5.09
N ASP A 274 -13.78 29.87 -6.14
CA ASP A 274 -13.43 29.35 -7.49
C ASP A 274 -11.97 28.87 -7.57
N SER A 275 -11.04 29.55 -6.88
CA SER A 275 -9.64 29.13 -6.81
C SER A 275 -9.49 27.83 -6.03
N TYR A 276 -10.28 27.67 -4.96
CA TYR A 276 -10.25 26.49 -4.12
C TYR A 276 -10.77 25.24 -4.85
N ASP A 277 -11.86 25.37 -5.63
CA ASP A 277 -12.36 24.29 -6.49
C ASP A 277 -11.29 23.79 -7.47
N LEU A 278 -10.65 24.73 -8.17
CA LEU A 278 -9.58 24.45 -9.13
C LEU A 278 -8.38 23.78 -8.44
N TYR A 279 -8.01 24.24 -7.26
CA TYR A 279 -6.97 23.60 -6.45
C TYR A 279 -7.30 22.14 -6.14
N LEU A 280 -8.53 21.83 -5.69
CA LEU A 280 -8.94 20.45 -5.38
C LEU A 280 -8.96 19.56 -6.64
N ARG A 281 -9.35 20.10 -7.80
CA ARG A 281 -9.22 19.39 -9.08
C ARG A 281 -7.76 19.11 -9.44
N GLY A 282 -6.88 20.08 -9.22
CA GLY A 282 -5.43 19.92 -9.40
C GLY A 282 -4.87 18.79 -8.53
N ARG A 283 -5.23 18.78 -7.23
CA ARG A 283 -4.87 17.69 -6.31
C ARG A 283 -5.39 16.34 -6.80
N ALA A 284 -6.65 16.27 -7.22
CA ALA A 284 -7.24 15.04 -7.74
C ALA A 284 -6.53 14.52 -9.00
N ALA A 285 -6.15 15.40 -9.93
CA ALA A 285 -5.38 15.04 -11.11
C ALA A 285 -3.95 14.58 -10.75
N MET A 286 -3.29 15.26 -9.79
CA MET A 286 -1.93 14.93 -9.36
C MET A 286 -1.85 13.51 -8.76
N ARG A 287 -2.87 13.09 -7.99
CA ARG A 287 -2.93 11.76 -7.35
C ARG A 287 -2.89 10.59 -8.35
N LYS A 288 -3.38 10.79 -9.58
CA LYS A 288 -3.39 9.73 -10.61
C LYS A 288 -1.97 9.37 -11.08
N ARG A 289 -0.99 10.27 -10.89
CA ARG A 289 0.43 10.09 -11.23
C ARG A 289 0.64 9.45 -12.62
N THR A 290 0.07 10.07 -13.64
CA THR A 290 0.44 9.84 -15.04
C THR A 290 0.98 11.12 -15.65
N VAL A 291 1.75 11.05 -16.73
CA VAL A 291 2.26 12.25 -17.40
C VAL A 291 1.12 13.19 -17.79
N ASP A 292 0.03 12.65 -18.35
CA ASP A 292 -1.14 13.44 -18.74
C ASP A 292 -1.88 14.01 -17.52
N SER A 293 -2.02 13.23 -16.44
CA SER A 293 -2.69 13.71 -15.23
C SER A 293 -1.89 14.78 -14.50
N LEU A 294 -0.55 14.74 -14.55
CA LEU A 294 0.32 15.77 -13.96
C LEU A 294 0.29 17.05 -14.80
N ARG A 295 0.18 16.95 -16.13
CA ARG A 295 -0.07 18.12 -17.01
C ARG A 295 -1.43 18.75 -16.73
N GLU A 296 -2.46 17.92 -16.55
CA GLU A 296 -3.78 18.36 -16.12
C GLU A 296 -3.73 19.04 -14.74
N ALA A 297 -3.04 18.43 -13.77
CA ALA A 297 -2.86 18.99 -12.43
C ALA A 297 -2.20 20.37 -12.47
N ARG A 298 -1.11 20.51 -13.24
CA ARG A 298 -0.45 21.79 -13.48
C ARG A 298 -1.42 22.83 -14.01
N THR A 299 -2.24 22.47 -15.00
CA THR A 299 -3.22 23.38 -15.61
C THR A 299 -4.23 23.88 -14.57
N PHE A 300 -4.75 22.99 -13.73
CA PHE A 300 -5.68 23.38 -12.66
C PHE A 300 -5.02 24.26 -11.60
N PHE A 301 -3.78 23.97 -11.18
CA PHE A 301 -3.07 24.84 -10.24
C PHE A 301 -2.76 26.22 -10.83
N ASP A 302 -2.37 26.31 -12.10
CA ASP A 302 -2.16 27.59 -12.80
C ASP A 302 -3.47 28.41 -12.86
N GLN A 303 -4.61 27.74 -13.11
CA GLN A 303 -5.93 28.38 -13.09
C GLN A 303 -6.33 28.82 -11.67
N ALA A 304 -6.07 28.01 -10.65
CA ALA A 304 -6.32 28.36 -9.25
C ALA A 304 -5.54 29.61 -8.82
N ILE A 305 -4.25 29.68 -9.19
CA ILE A 305 -3.39 30.85 -8.94
C ILE A 305 -3.89 32.09 -9.70
N SER A 306 -4.39 31.90 -10.92
CA SER A 306 -4.93 33.01 -11.73
C SER A 306 -6.24 33.55 -11.16
N ALA A 307 -7.07 32.68 -10.57
CA ALA A 307 -8.31 33.05 -9.91
C ALA A 307 -8.07 33.74 -8.55
N ASP A 308 -7.06 33.28 -7.80
CA ASP A 308 -6.64 33.89 -6.54
C ASP A 308 -5.12 33.79 -6.37
N GLY A 309 -4.45 34.93 -6.56
CA GLY A 309 -3.00 35.06 -6.41
C GLY A 309 -2.51 34.89 -4.96
N GLU A 310 -3.40 34.81 -3.97
CA GLU A 310 -3.06 34.56 -2.56
C GLU A 310 -3.16 33.07 -2.18
N ASN A 311 -3.59 32.19 -3.09
CA ASN A 311 -3.71 30.75 -2.83
C ASN A 311 -2.32 30.06 -2.73
N ALA A 312 -1.76 30.06 -1.52
CA ALA A 312 -0.47 29.43 -1.20
C ALA A 312 -0.45 27.91 -1.50
N ALA A 313 -1.56 27.21 -1.24
CA ALA A 313 -1.67 25.77 -1.48
C ALA A 313 -1.57 25.41 -2.97
N ALA A 314 -2.13 26.24 -3.86
CA ALA A 314 -2.01 26.05 -5.30
C ALA A 314 -0.57 26.24 -5.80
N TYR A 315 0.17 27.21 -5.26
CA TYR A 315 1.61 27.37 -5.56
C TYR A 315 2.42 26.14 -5.12
N THR A 316 2.15 25.59 -3.93
CA THR A 316 2.83 24.37 -3.45
C THR A 316 2.47 23.14 -4.28
N GLY A 317 1.19 22.96 -4.61
CA GLY A 317 0.72 21.87 -5.48
C GLY A 317 1.36 21.93 -6.87
N LEU A 318 1.49 23.15 -7.43
CA LEU A 318 2.19 23.38 -8.68
C LEU A 318 3.67 23.02 -8.58
N ALA A 319 4.36 23.47 -7.52
CA ALA A 319 5.77 23.16 -7.28
C ALA A 319 6.01 21.64 -7.19
N ALA A 320 5.23 20.93 -6.39
CA ALA A 320 5.30 19.48 -6.25
C ALA A 320 5.04 18.77 -7.60
N THR A 321 4.04 19.22 -8.36
CA THR A 321 3.73 18.67 -9.69
C THR A 321 4.89 18.86 -10.67
N ILE A 322 5.54 20.02 -10.64
CA ILE A 322 6.70 20.31 -11.50
C ILE A 322 7.89 19.42 -11.14
N LEU A 323 8.15 19.21 -9.84
CA LEU A 323 9.20 18.30 -9.40
C LEU A 323 8.95 16.88 -9.91
N LEU A 324 7.72 16.36 -9.77
CA LEU A 324 7.33 15.04 -10.31
C LEU A 324 7.58 14.96 -11.82
N LEU A 325 7.26 16.02 -12.57
CA LEU A 325 7.54 16.13 -14.00
C LEU A 325 9.04 16.31 -14.32
N GLY A 326 9.89 16.50 -13.31
CA GLY A 326 11.36 16.55 -13.41
C GLY A 326 12.08 15.30 -12.92
N GLU A 327 11.37 14.25 -12.45
CA GLU A 327 11.97 13.03 -11.87
C GLU A 327 12.49 12.02 -12.91
N GLY A 328 13.06 12.52 -14.02
CA GLY A 328 13.67 11.71 -15.07
C GLY A 328 12.69 10.82 -15.86
N SER A 329 13.14 10.32 -17.00
CA SER A 329 12.31 9.47 -17.89
C SER A 329 11.92 8.13 -17.28
N GLU A 330 12.61 7.69 -16.21
CA GLU A 330 12.29 6.46 -15.47
C GLU A 330 11.02 6.59 -14.60
N ASN A 331 10.51 7.81 -14.36
CA ASN A 331 9.28 8.06 -13.61
C ASN A 331 8.25 8.82 -14.47
N PHE A 332 8.02 10.11 -14.18
CA PHE A 332 7.07 10.98 -14.90
C PHE A 332 7.77 12.12 -15.65
N GLY A 333 9.10 12.07 -15.74
CA GLY A 333 9.94 13.16 -16.20
C GLY A 333 9.66 13.53 -17.65
N THR A 334 9.18 14.76 -17.86
CA THR A 334 9.11 15.41 -19.19
C THR A 334 9.81 16.76 -19.19
N LEU A 335 10.35 17.17 -18.05
CA LEU A 335 11.13 18.39 -17.85
C LEU A 335 12.54 18.03 -17.42
N ASP A 336 13.49 18.87 -17.81
CA ASP A 336 14.84 18.82 -17.26
C ASP A 336 14.81 19.02 -15.73
N PRO A 337 15.52 18.20 -14.93
CA PRO A 337 15.50 18.29 -13.47
C PRO A 337 15.91 19.66 -12.92
N ALA A 338 16.91 20.33 -13.52
CA ALA A 338 17.38 21.62 -13.05
C ALA A 338 16.37 22.74 -13.37
N ILE A 339 15.73 22.65 -14.55
CA ILE A 339 14.63 23.55 -14.90
C ILE A 339 13.44 23.34 -13.94
N ALA A 340 13.09 22.09 -13.67
CA ALA A 340 12.00 21.75 -12.76
C ALA A 340 12.26 22.29 -11.34
N ALA A 341 13.46 22.08 -10.80
CA ALA A 341 13.88 22.60 -9.50
C ALA A 341 13.75 24.13 -9.42
N THR A 342 14.22 24.84 -10.44
CA THR A 342 14.15 26.32 -10.50
C THR A 342 12.70 26.82 -10.49
N ILE A 343 11.83 26.24 -11.33
CA ILE A 343 10.42 26.67 -11.38
C ILE A 343 9.69 26.28 -10.09
N ALA A 344 9.96 25.10 -9.53
CA ALA A 344 9.40 24.67 -8.26
C ALA A 344 9.81 25.61 -7.12
N ARG A 345 11.09 25.99 -7.03
CA ARG A 345 11.62 26.92 -6.01
C ARG A 345 10.90 28.27 -6.04
N ASN A 346 10.74 28.86 -7.22
CA ASN A 346 10.01 30.12 -7.36
C ASN A 346 8.55 30.04 -6.85
N ASN A 347 7.90 28.89 -6.97
CA ASN A 347 6.53 28.70 -6.45
C ASN A 347 6.52 28.40 -4.94
N VAL A 348 7.51 27.67 -4.44
CA VAL A 348 7.72 27.50 -2.99
C VAL A 348 7.98 28.85 -2.33
N ASP A 349 8.84 29.70 -2.89
CA ASP A 349 9.12 31.04 -2.35
C ASP A 349 7.84 31.89 -2.28
N LYS A 350 7.01 31.85 -3.33
CA LYS A 350 5.69 32.50 -3.33
C LYS A 350 4.76 31.94 -2.26
N THR A 351 4.81 30.64 -2.01
CA THR A 351 4.06 30.02 -0.91
C THR A 351 4.55 30.56 0.42
N LEU A 352 5.86 30.48 0.70
CA LEU A 352 6.44 30.84 1.99
C LEU A 352 6.34 32.35 2.28
N MET A 353 6.23 33.21 1.26
CA MET A 353 5.88 34.61 1.43
C MET A 353 4.46 34.83 1.98
N ARG A 354 3.53 33.92 1.68
CA ARG A 354 2.11 34.00 2.06
C ARG A 354 1.80 33.20 3.32
N ASP A 355 2.32 31.98 3.38
CA ASP A 355 2.25 31.07 4.51
C ASP A 355 3.65 30.50 4.84
N PRO A 356 4.42 31.17 5.71
CA PRO A 356 5.76 30.71 6.11
C PRO A 356 5.77 29.36 6.84
N ASN A 357 4.61 28.89 7.33
CA ASN A 357 4.46 27.71 8.17
C ASN A 357 3.75 26.56 7.45
N MET A 358 3.64 26.59 6.13
CA MET A 358 3.10 25.49 5.34
C MET A 358 4.09 24.30 5.29
N ALA A 359 3.76 23.21 5.98
CA ALA A 359 4.61 22.02 6.10
C ALA A 359 4.95 21.40 4.74
N GLU A 360 3.96 21.30 3.86
CA GLU A 360 4.09 20.75 2.52
C GLU A 360 5.11 21.54 1.69
N ALA A 361 5.12 22.88 1.83
CA ALA A 361 6.05 23.75 1.13
C ALA A 361 7.50 23.53 1.59
N HIS A 362 7.71 23.35 2.90
CA HIS A 362 9.04 23.00 3.44
C HIS A 362 9.49 21.60 3.01
N ALA A 363 8.59 20.64 2.87
CA ALA A 363 8.95 19.33 2.35
C ALA A 363 9.34 19.39 0.86
N VAL A 364 8.60 20.15 0.05
CA VAL A 364 8.95 20.41 -1.35
C VAL A 364 10.27 21.17 -1.44
N LEU A 365 10.52 22.15 -0.57
CA LEU A 365 11.82 22.83 -0.46
C LEU A 365 12.94 21.84 -0.19
N GLY A 366 12.77 20.93 0.77
CA GLY A 366 13.76 19.91 1.06
C GLY A 366 14.06 19.03 -0.15
N ARG A 367 13.03 18.66 -0.93
CA ARG A 367 13.19 17.91 -2.19
C ARG A 367 13.95 18.70 -3.25
N ILE A 368 13.75 20.02 -3.34
CA ILE A 368 14.52 20.89 -4.26
C ILE A 368 15.99 20.92 -3.84
N GLU A 369 16.27 21.19 -2.56
CA GLU A 369 17.65 21.21 -2.04
C GLU A 369 18.35 19.87 -2.26
N ASP A 370 17.64 18.76 -2.09
CA ASP A 370 18.14 17.42 -2.36
C ASP A 370 18.51 17.22 -3.85
N MET A 371 17.65 17.67 -4.78
CA MET A 371 17.95 17.62 -6.23
C MET A 371 19.15 18.49 -6.61
N GLU A 372 19.36 19.59 -5.90
CA GLU A 372 20.49 20.51 -6.11
C GLU A 372 21.78 20.07 -5.39
N GLY A 373 21.74 18.94 -4.65
CA GLY A 373 22.88 18.40 -3.91
C GLY A 373 23.16 19.08 -2.55
N ASN A 374 22.28 19.99 -2.10
CA ASN A 374 22.40 20.71 -0.83
C ASN A 374 21.85 19.89 0.34
N ALA A 375 22.51 18.77 0.62
CA ALA A 375 22.07 17.77 1.58
C ALA A 375 21.74 18.31 3.00
N PRO A 376 22.54 19.22 3.60
CA PRO A 376 22.20 19.83 4.89
C PRO A 376 20.92 20.68 4.85
N ALA A 377 20.77 21.52 3.82
CA ALA A 377 19.58 22.38 3.67
C ALA A 377 18.32 21.55 3.45
N ALA A 378 18.43 20.45 2.71
CA ALA A 378 17.34 19.51 2.51
C ALA A 378 16.85 18.91 3.83
N LEU A 379 17.77 18.44 4.68
CA LEU A 379 17.44 17.86 5.98
C LEU A 379 16.80 18.88 6.93
N ASP A 380 17.28 20.12 6.94
CA ASP A 380 16.69 21.21 7.74
C ASP A 380 15.25 21.51 7.29
N ALA A 381 15.01 21.56 5.98
CA ALA A 381 13.69 21.79 5.42
C ALA A 381 12.73 20.62 5.71
N TYR A 382 13.17 19.36 5.60
CA TYR A 382 12.38 18.21 6.02
C TYR A 382 12.06 18.23 7.52
N ALA A 383 13.04 18.56 8.37
CA ALA A 383 12.83 18.69 9.81
C ALA A 383 11.81 19.79 10.13
N LYS A 384 11.84 20.91 9.41
CA LYS A 384 10.85 21.99 9.53
C LYS A 384 9.46 21.52 9.13
N ALA A 385 9.33 20.80 8.01
CA ALA A 385 8.07 20.21 7.55
C ALA A 385 7.48 19.26 8.60
N ILE A 386 8.30 18.36 9.14
CA ILE A 386 7.92 17.39 10.18
C ILE A 386 7.49 18.11 11.47
N ALA A 387 8.19 19.17 11.87
CA ALA A 387 7.83 19.94 13.05
C ALA A 387 6.48 20.68 12.88
N LEU A 388 6.17 21.13 11.66
CA LEU A 388 4.91 21.82 11.32
C LEU A 388 3.73 20.85 11.14
N ASN A 389 3.99 19.65 10.60
CA ASN A 389 3.01 18.58 10.46
C ASN A 389 3.67 17.22 10.72
N PRO A 390 3.63 16.71 11.96
CA PRO A 390 4.24 15.42 12.31
C PRO A 390 3.61 14.20 11.63
N SER A 391 2.44 14.36 10.99
CA SER A 391 1.75 13.28 10.25
C SER A 391 2.01 13.35 8.74
N TYR A 392 2.91 14.22 8.26
CA TYR A 392 3.21 14.35 6.83
C TYR A 392 4.22 13.28 6.36
N ALA A 393 3.70 12.13 5.93
CA ALA A 393 4.48 10.95 5.56
C ALA A 393 5.57 11.19 4.49
N ASP A 394 5.28 12.04 3.48
CA ASP A 394 6.21 12.31 2.39
C ASP A 394 7.51 12.98 2.86
N ALA A 395 7.45 13.83 3.90
CA ALA A 395 8.68 14.42 4.46
C ALA A 395 9.59 13.37 5.10
N TYR A 396 9.02 12.41 5.83
CA TYR A 396 9.79 11.28 6.39
C TYR A 396 10.34 10.37 5.29
N LEU A 397 9.54 10.06 4.27
CA LEU A 397 10.00 9.28 3.12
C LEU A 397 11.20 9.96 2.44
N TRP A 398 11.08 11.22 2.05
CA TRP A 398 12.18 11.90 1.34
C TRP A 398 13.41 12.12 2.23
N GLN A 399 13.20 12.44 3.51
CA GLN A 399 14.28 12.46 4.50
C GLN A 399 14.99 11.10 4.58
N SER A 400 14.24 9.99 4.61
CA SER A 400 14.81 8.64 4.68
C SER A 400 15.70 8.32 3.48
N LEU A 401 15.28 8.71 2.28
CA LEU A 401 16.03 8.47 1.03
C LEU A 401 17.34 9.27 1.02
N LEU A 402 17.29 10.53 1.45
CA LEU A 402 18.49 11.36 1.57
C LEU A 402 19.44 10.83 2.65
N LEU A 403 18.92 10.46 3.82
CA LEU A 403 19.72 9.86 4.89
C LEU A 403 20.37 8.55 4.45
N ALA A 404 19.66 7.71 3.68
CA ALA A 404 20.21 6.48 3.12
C ALA A 404 21.37 6.75 2.14
N ARG A 405 21.26 7.79 1.29
CA ARG A 405 22.36 8.21 0.39
C ARG A 405 23.57 8.77 1.13
N GLN A 406 23.39 9.33 2.33
CA GLN A 406 24.48 9.78 3.21
C GLN A 406 25.03 8.67 4.12
N SER A 407 24.67 7.41 3.88
CA SER A 407 25.03 6.27 4.72
C SER A 407 24.56 6.38 6.19
N ARG A 408 23.56 7.24 6.47
CA ARG A 408 22.92 7.40 7.79
C ARG A 408 21.79 6.39 7.97
N HIS A 409 22.11 5.11 7.80
CA HIS A 409 21.14 4.03 7.61
C HIS A 409 20.16 3.82 8.78
N LYS A 410 20.61 4.06 10.03
CA LYS A 410 19.73 3.94 11.20
C LYS A 410 18.64 5.00 11.15
N GLU A 411 19.03 6.26 11.04
CA GLU A 411 18.10 7.40 10.97
C GLU A 411 17.21 7.30 9.73
N ALA A 412 17.76 6.84 8.60
CA ALA A 412 17.00 6.57 7.39
C ALA A 412 15.86 5.59 7.66
N MET A 413 16.14 4.49 8.36
CA MET A 413 15.11 3.49 8.64
C MET A 413 14.14 3.89 9.73
N ASP A 414 14.57 4.61 10.76
CA ASP A 414 13.66 5.18 11.75
C ASP A 414 12.65 6.14 11.07
N SER A 415 13.14 6.95 10.11
CA SER A 415 12.29 7.85 9.32
C SER A 415 11.38 7.09 8.35
N LEU A 416 11.88 6.06 7.65
CA LEU A 416 11.08 5.24 6.73
C LEU A 416 10.00 4.41 7.45
N GLU A 417 10.30 3.86 8.63
CA GLU A 417 9.31 3.15 9.45
C GLU A 417 8.21 4.11 9.95
N THR A 418 8.58 5.35 10.26
CA THR A 418 7.59 6.40 10.57
C THR A 418 6.72 6.71 9.36
N ALA A 419 7.32 6.90 8.18
CA ALA A 419 6.58 7.11 6.93
C ALA A 419 5.61 5.94 6.64
N PHE A 420 6.03 4.70 6.86
CA PHE A 420 5.19 3.50 6.71
C PHE A 420 4.06 3.44 7.73
N SER A 421 4.30 3.84 8.98
CA SER A 421 3.25 3.90 10.00
C SER A 421 2.17 4.96 9.72
N LEU A 422 2.53 5.99 8.95
CA LEU A 422 1.63 7.06 8.53
C LEU A 422 0.93 6.70 7.21
N ASP A 423 1.62 6.11 6.23
CA ASP A 423 1.08 5.81 4.90
C ASP A 423 1.33 4.34 4.47
N PRO A 424 0.71 3.35 5.14
CA PRO A 424 1.04 1.93 4.99
C PRO A 424 0.68 1.31 3.63
N LEU A 425 -0.17 1.96 2.84
CA LEU A 425 -0.60 1.53 1.51
C LEU A 425 -0.01 2.41 0.40
N SER A 426 0.95 3.30 0.71
CA SER A 426 1.67 4.04 -0.32
C SER A 426 2.59 3.12 -1.12
N PRO A 427 2.46 3.06 -2.46
CA PRO A 427 3.30 2.19 -3.26
C PRO A 427 4.80 2.48 -3.13
N VAL A 428 5.15 3.77 -3.01
CA VAL A 428 6.55 4.19 -2.88
C VAL A 428 7.11 3.82 -1.51
N VAL A 429 6.31 3.98 -0.45
CA VAL A 429 6.74 3.60 0.91
C VAL A 429 6.88 2.09 1.04
N LEU A 430 5.90 1.32 0.54
CA LEU A 430 5.94 -0.14 0.51
C LEU A 430 7.15 -0.68 -0.26
N TYR A 431 7.46 -0.10 -1.42
CA TYR A 431 8.65 -0.47 -2.18
C TYR A 431 9.93 -0.21 -1.38
N ASN A 432 10.08 1.00 -0.84
CA ASN A 432 11.32 1.39 -0.14
C ASN A 432 11.52 0.61 1.17
N ILE A 433 10.47 0.38 1.95
CA ILE A 433 10.59 -0.43 3.18
C ILE A 433 10.92 -1.89 2.84
N GLY A 434 10.30 -2.45 1.79
CA GLY A 434 10.63 -3.78 1.29
C GLY A 434 12.09 -3.88 0.85
N PHE A 435 12.57 -2.91 0.07
CA PHE A 435 13.96 -2.83 -0.38
C PHE A 435 14.95 -2.79 0.79
N GLN A 436 14.71 -1.92 1.78
CA GLN A 436 15.58 -1.80 2.96
C GLN A 436 15.57 -3.05 3.84
N LYS A 437 14.40 -3.71 4.00
CA LYS A 437 14.33 -5.01 4.70
C LYS A 437 15.12 -6.09 3.94
N GLY A 438 15.04 -6.08 2.60
CA GLY A 438 15.82 -6.98 1.74
C GLY A 438 17.33 -6.81 1.93
N LEU A 439 17.82 -5.57 1.89
CA LEU A 439 19.23 -5.24 2.10
C LEU A 439 19.79 -5.70 3.46
N ARG A 440 18.93 -5.80 4.49
CA ARG A 440 19.31 -6.19 5.85
C ARG A 440 19.11 -7.68 6.16
N GLY A 441 18.98 -8.51 5.13
CA GLY A 441 18.82 -9.95 5.31
C GLY A 441 17.44 -10.38 5.79
N HIS A 442 16.40 -9.56 5.56
CA HIS A 442 15.01 -9.91 5.83
C HIS A 442 14.19 -10.11 4.52
N PRO A 443 14.60 -11.03 3.62
CA PRO A 443 13.99 -11.16 2.29
C PRO A 443 12.51 -11.61 2.36
N GLN A 444 12.13 -12.38 3.37
CA GLN A 444 10.74 -12.80 3.56
C GLN A 444 9.83 -11.64 3.98
N GLU A 445 10.33 -10.69 4.76
CA GLU A 445 9.59 -9.46 5.07
C GLU A 445 9.52 -8.56 3.84
N ALA A 446 10.62 -8.42 3.09
CA ALA A 446 10.65 -7.69 1.83
C ALA A 446 9.61 -8.20 0.82
N ARG A 447 9.54 -9.53 0.61
CA ARG A 447 8.55 -10.17 -0.27
C ARG A 447 7.11 -9.85 0.15
N LYS A 448 6.80 -9.76 1.46
CA LYS A 448 5.46 -9.36 1.92
C LYS A 448 5.09 -7.96 1.45
N HIS A 449 6.01 -7.00 1.55
CA HIS A 449 5.77 -5.63 1.09
C HIS A 449 5.60 -5.55 -0.43
N PHE A 450 6.41 -6.28 -1.19
CA PHE A 450 6.27 -6.32 -2.65
C PHE A 450 5.00 -7.05 -3.12
N ASN A 451 4.58 -8.11 -2.42
CA ASN A 451 3.30 -8.76 -2.68
C ASN A 451 2.12 -7.84 -2.35
N ALA A 452 2.20 -7.05 -1.28
CA ALA A 452 1.18 -6.04 -0.98
C ALA A 452 1.01 -5.02 -2.13
N LEU A 453 2.09 -4.67 -2.84
CA LEU A 453 1.99 -3.84 -4.06
C LEU A 453 1.19 -4.51 -5.18
N LEU A 454 1.33 -5.83 -5.35
CA LEU A 454 0.58 -6.60 -6.34
C LEU A 454 -0.88 -6.81 -5.93
N GLU A 455 -1.16 -6.91 -4.63
CA GLU A 455 -2.52 -6.92 -4.09
C GLU A 455 -3.23 -5.58 -4.31
N LEU A 456 -2.51 -4.46 -4.13
CA LEU A 456 -3.02 -3.11 -4.38
C LEU A 456 -3.28 -2.83 -5.87
N SER A 457 -2.40 -3.34 -6.73
CA SER A 457 -2.52 -3.20 -8.19
C SER A 457 -1.92 -4.43 -8.86
N PRO A 458 -2.75 -5.35 -9.38
CA PRO A 458 -2.27 -6.48 -10.16
C PRO A 458 -1.37 -5.98 -11.31
N GLY A 459 -0.16 -6.54 -11.42
CA GLY A 459 0.84 -6.11 -12.39
C GLY A 459 1.60 -4.83 -12.04
N SER A 460 1.57 -4.39 -10.77
CA SER A 460 2.38 -3.25 -10.29
C SER A 460 3.86 -3.42 -10.66
N PRO A 461 4.44 -2.51 -11.49
CA PRO A 461 5.85 -2.61 -11.89
C PRO A 461 6.81 -2.56 -10.71
N LEU A 462 6.51 -1.75 -9.68
CA LEU A 462 7.30 -1.69 -8.45
C LEU A 462 7.26 -3.00 -7.65
N GLY A 463 6.11 -3.67 -7.60
CA GLY A 463 5.98 -4.97 -6.95
C GLY A 463 6.78 -6.05 -7.67
N LEU A 464 6.66 -6.11 -9.00
CA LEU A 464 7.40 -7.06 -9.83
C LEU A 464 8.91 -6.82 -9.77
N ARG A 465 9.34 -5.55 -9.87
CA ARG A 465 10.73 -5.14 -9.66
C ARG A 465 11.28 -5.63 -8.33
N GLY A 466 10.60 -5.31 -7.22
CA GLY A 466 11.07 -5.68 -5.89
C GLY A 466 11.17 -7.19 -5.69
N LEU A 467 10.23 -7.97 -6.24
CA LEU A 467 10.32 -9.43 -6.23
C LEU A 467 11.48 -9.95 -7.09
N ALA A 468 11.76 -9.32 -8.23
CA ALA A 468 12.89 -9.66 -9.08
C ALA A 468 14.23 -9.40 -8.35
N ASP A 469 14.35 -8.27 -7.66
CA ASP A 469 15.53 -7.89 -6.87
C ASP A 469 15.77 -8.89 -5.73
N ILE A 470 14.72 -9.26 -4.97
CA ILE A 470 14.85 -10.24 -3.89
C ILE A 470 15.17 -11.62 -4.43
N ALA A 471 14.51 -12.05 -5.51
CA ALA A 471 14.82 -13.33 -6.14
C ALA A 471 16.28 -13.41 -6.58
N ARG A 472 16.84 -12.32 -7.16
CA ARG A 472 18.27 -12.25 -7.51
C ARG A 472 19.15 -12.37 -6.27
N ARG A 473 18.85 -11.62 -5.20
CA ARG A 473 19.58 -11.67 -3.92
C ARG A 473 19.54 -13.03 -3.24
N GLU A 474 18.48 -13.80 -3.41
CA GLU A 474 18.38 -15.18 -2.91
C GLU A 474 19.07 -16.20 -3.84
N GLY A 475 19.67 -15.76 -4.95
CA GLY A 475 20.29 -16.62 -5.96
C GLY A 475 19.30 -17.29 -6.92
N ASN A 476 18.01 -16.93 -6.85
CA ASN A 476 16.92 -17.44 -7.71
C ASN A 476 16.81 -16.61 -9.01
N LEU A 477 17.88 -16.54 -9.78
CA LEU A 477 17.99 -15.80 -11.04
C LEU A 477 16.90 -16.14 -12.08
N ALA A 478 16.43 -17.39 -12.18
CA ALA A 478 15.35 -17.74 -13.11
C ALA A 478 14.00 -17.11 -12.72
N GLU A 479 13.69 -17.11 -11.41
CA GLU A 479 12.51 -16.41 -10.89
C GLU A 479 12.68 -14.90 -11.07
N SER A 480 13.88 -14.36 -10.80
CA SER A 480 14.20 -12.96 -11.02
C SER A 480 13.95 -12.54 -12.48
N ALA A 481 14.45 -13.31 -13.46
CA ALA A 481 14.22 -13.04 -14.88
C ALA A 481 12.73 -13.06 -15.25
N GLN A 482 11.93 -13.97 -14.67
CA GLN A 482 10.49 -14.01 -14.90
C GLN A 482 9.77 -12.76 -14.37
N PHE A 483 10.15 -12.27 -13.19
CA PHE A 483 9.59 -11.03 -12.63
C PHE A 483 10.04 -9.80 -13.42
N TRP A 484 11.31 -9.73 -13.85
CA TRP A 484 11.76 -8.65 -14.73
C TRP A 484 11.03 -8.65 -16.06
N LYS A 485 10.79 -9.81 -16.67
CA LYS A 485 10.01 -9.91 -17.91
C LYS A 485 8.57 -9.42 -17.71
N GLN A 486 7.93 -9.75 -16.59
CA GLN A 486 6.60 -9.23 -16.25
C GLN A 486 6.62 -7.72 -16.00
N ALA A 487 7.63 -7.20 -15.29
CA ALA A 487 7.78 -5.76 -15.04
C ALA A 487 7.97 -4.99 -16.36
N LEU A 488 8.79 -5.51 -17.27
CA LEU A 488 8.99 -4.97 -18.60
C LEU A 488 7.71 -5.02 -19.44
N ALA A 489 6.93 -6.10 -19.36
CA ALA A 489 5.63 -6.16 -20.06
C ALA A 489 4.64 -5.12 -19.52
N ALA A 490 4.68 -4.82 -18.21
CA ALA A 490 3.88 -3.76 -17.60
C ALA A 490 4.40 -2.34 -17.89
N SER A 491 5.66 -2.20 -18.31
CA SER A 491 6.30 -0.91 -18.65
C SER A 491 7.31 -1.09 -19.79
N PRO A 492 6.85 -1.26 -21.06
CA PRO A 492 7.71 -1.64 -22.19
C PRO A 492 8.84 -0.67 -22.52
N ASP A 493 8.63 0.62 -22.21
CA ASP A 493 9.58 1.70 -22.46
C ASP A 493 10.66 1.81 -21.36
N SER A 494 10.58 1.03 -20.28
CA SER A 494 11.56 1.06 -19.20
C SER A 494 12.89 0.43 -19.64
N THR A 495 13.89 1.28 -19.88
CA THR A 495 15.27 0.86 -20.12
C THR A 495 15.82 0.07 -18.93
N GLN A 496 15.61 0.56 -17.70
CA GLN A 496 16.06 -0.11 -16.48
C GLN A 496 15.57 -1.56 -16.36
N TYR A 497 14.28 -1.84 -16.63
CA TYR A 497 13.76 -3.21 -16.54
C TYR A 497 14.32 -4.10 -17.64
N ARG A 498 14.51 -3.54 -18.84
CA ARG A 498 15.10 -4.25 -19.98
C ARG A 498 16.56 -4.64 -19.70
N GLU A 499 17.34 -3.72 -19.15
CA GLU A 499 18.74 -3.94 -18.79
C GLU A 499 18.86 -4.91 -17.62
N SER A 500 18.01 -4.79 -16.60
CA SER A 500 18.00 -5.71 -15.44
C SER A 500 17.64 -7.14 -15.86
N LEU A 501 16.69 -7.30 -16.79
CA LEU A 501 16.39 -8.60 -17.41
C LEU A 501 17.60 -9.14 -18.18
N THR A 502 18.23 -8.30 -19.01
CA THR A 502 19.40 -8.67 -19.81
C THR A 502 20.56 -9.13 -18.92
N ALA A 503 20.91 -8.34 -17.89
CA ALA A 503 21.96 -8.67 -16.94
C ALA A 503 21.67 -9.98 -16.20
N THR A 504 20.42 -10.20 -15.75
CA THR A 504 20.03 -11.44 -15.07
C THR A 504 20.15 -12.67 -15.99
N LEU A 505 19.79 -12.53 -17.26
CA LEU A 505 19.94 -13.58 -18.27
C LEU A 505 21.41 -13.88 -18.61
N LEU A 506 22.27 -12.85 -18.60
CA LEU A 506 23.71 -13.01 -18.73
C LEU A 506 24.32 -13.71 -17.52
N SER A 507 23.96 -13.32 -16.28
CA SER A 507 24.39 -14.04 -15.05
C SER A 507 23.99 -15.51 -15.06
N LEU A 508 22.85 -15.85 -15.69
CA LEU A 508 22.41 -17.24 -15.90
C LEU A 508 23.19 -18.01 -16.97
N GLY A 509 24.03 -17.34 -17.76
CA GLY A 509 24.68 -17.91 -18.94
C GLY A 509 23.70 -18.22 -20.08
N MET A 510 22.72 -17.33 -20.32
CA MET A 510 21.72 -17.45 -21.40
C MET A 510 21.83 -16.29 -22.41
N PRO A 511 22.96 -16.14 -23.11
CA PRO A 511 23.24 -14.97 -23.96
C PRO A 511 22.27 -14.81 -25.13
N ASP A 512 21.71 -15.89 -25.65
CA ASP A 512 20.76 -15.81 -26.77
C ASP A 512 19.42 -15.19 -26.35
N MET A 513 18.95 -15.50 -25.13
CA MET A 513 17.76 -14.83 -24.59
C MET A 513 18.08 -13.40 -24.16
N ALA A 514 19.25 -13.17 -23.54
CA ALA A 514 19.69 -11.82 -23.19
C ALA A 514 19.74 -10.90 -24.42
N GLY A 515 20.22 -11.42 -25.56
CA GLY A 515 20.30 -10.70 -26.83
C GLY A 515 18.96 -10.25 -27.41
N LEU A 516 17.82 -10.78 -26.93
CA LEU A 516 16.48 -10.29 -27.33
C LEU A 516 16.15 -8.93 -26.71
N TYR A 517 16.79 -8.59 -25.59
CA TYR A 517 16.48 -7.41 -24.78
C TYR A 517 17.66 -6.45 -24.66
N ALA A 518 18.88 -6.91 -24.91
CA ALA A 518 20.10 -6.14 -24.74
C ALA A 518 20.09 -4.82 -25.52
N SER A 519 20.49 -3.74 -24.83
CA SER A 519 20.90 -2.49 -25.47
C SER A 519 22.29 -2.64 -26.12
N GLN A 520 22.73 -1.59 -26.82
CA GLN A 520 24.07 -1.55 -27.41
C GLN A 520 25.17 -1.72 -26.37
N ASP A 521 24.93 -1.26 -25.14
CA ASP A 521 25.92 -1.28 -24.04
C ASP A 521 26.26 -2.71 -23.61
N PHE A 522 25.35 -3.67 -23.82
CA PHE A 522 25.60 -5.09 -23.52
C PHE A 522 26.29 -5.86 -24.64
N ARG A 523 26.70 -5.19 -25.73
CA ARG A 523 27.31 -5.86 -26.90
C ARG A 523 28.54 -6.68 -26.52
N ILE A 524 29.46 -6.07 -25.77
CA ILE A 524 30.69 -6.75 -25.32
C ILE A 524 30.34 -7.92 -24.41
N ASN A 525 29.46 -7.73 -23.41
CA ASN A 525 29.02 -8.81 -22.52
C ASN A 525 28.40 -9.99 -23.29
N LEU A 526 27.59 -9.73 -24.32
CA LEU A 526 26.99 -10.77 -25.16
C LEU A 526 28.03 -11.54 -25.97
N MET A 527 29.01 -10.85 -26.56
CA MET A 527 30.11 -11.49 -27.30
C MET A 527 30.91 -12.42 -26.38
N LEU A 528 31.25 -11.93 -25.19
CA LEU A 528 31.96 -12.70 -24.17
C LEU A 528 31.14 -13.92 -23.73
N ALA A 529 29.86 -13.74 -23.39
CA ALA A 529 29.00 -14.84 -22.97
C ALA A 529 28.76 -15.89 -24.09
N ARG A 530 28.92 -15.52 -25.36
CA ARG A 530 28.88 -16.43 -26.53
C ARG A 530 30.24 -17.08 -26.85
N GLY A 531 31.30 -16.77 -26.11
CA GLY A 531 32.63 -17.30 -26.35
C GLY A 531 33.43 -16.58 -27.44
N GLN A 532 33.00 -15.40 -27.88
CA GLN A 532 33.64 -14.59 -28.93
C GLN A 532 34.72 -13.66 -28.33
N PHE A 533 35.65 -14.24 -27.56
CA PHE A 533 36.58 -13.48 -26.73
C PHE A 533 37.56 -12.63 -27.55
N LYS A 534 38.06 -13.17 -28.67
CA LYS A 534 39.03 -12.45 -29.52
C LYS A 534 38.40 -11.22 -30.15
N GLU A 535 37.19 -11.36 -30.66
CA GLU A 535 36.44 -10.27 -31.26
C GLU A 535 36.07 -9.21 -30.21
N ALA A 536 35.65 -9.63 -29.01
CA ALA A 536 35.31 -8.71 -27.92
C ALA A 536 36.53 -7.90 -27.46
N LEU A 537 37.68 -8.55 -27.26
CA LEU A 537 38.92 -7.87 -26.89
C LEU A 537 39.40 -6.91 -27.99
N ALA A 538 39.28 -7.29 -29.27
CA ALA A 538 39.64 -6.39 -30.37
C ALA A 538 38.73 -5.15 -30.44
N GLU A 539 37.43 -5.28 -30.13
CA GLU A 539 36.52 -4.13 -30.02
C GLU A 539 36.87 -3.22 -28.83
N LEU A 540 37.22 -3.81 -27.68
CA LEU A 540 37.67 -3.07 -26.50
C LEU A 540 38.99 -2.34 -26.75
N ASP A 541 39.95 -2.97 -27.43
CA ASP A 541 41.22 -2.36 -27.79
C ASP A 541 41.02 -1.13 -28.68
N PHE A 542 40.17 -1.28 -29.70
CA PHE A 542 39.79 -0.15 -30.53
C PHE A 542 39.10 0.96 -29.72
N ALA A 543 38.25 0.60 -28.75
CA ALA A 543 37.56 1.57 -27.90
C ALA A 543 38.53 2.34 -26.98
N VAL A 544 39.52 1.66 -26.41
CA VAL A 544 40.59 2.29 -25.60
C VAL A 544 41.45 3.20 -26.47
N GLU A 545 41.85 2.75 -27.67
CA GLU A 545 42.62 3.58 -28.60
C GLU A 545 41.84 4.83 -29.07
N ALA A 546 40.52 4.70 -29.25
CA ALA A 546 39.65 5.81 -29.64
C ALA A 546 39.39 6.79 -28.50
N ASN A 547 39.45 6.34 -27.24
CA ASN A 547 39.16 7.14 -26.04
C ASN A 547 40.27 6.97 -24.99
N PRO A 548 41.50 7.40 -25.27
CA PRO A 548 42.67 7.12 -24.42
C PRO A 548 42.59 7.78 -23.04
N ASP A 549 41.76 8.81 -22.88
CA ASP A 549 41.54 9.52 -21.62
C ASP A 549 40.37 8.91 -20.80
N ASP A 550 39.61 7.98 -21.36
CA ASP A 550 38.49 7.32 -20.68
C ASP A 550 38.97 6.10 -19.90
N SER A 551 39.15 6.29 -18.60
CA SER A 551 39.63 5.25 -17.69
C SER A 551 38.62 4.13 -17.45
N TYR A 552 37.33 4.34 -17.73
CA TYR A 552 36.31 3.29 -17.61
C TYR A 552 36.39 2.28 -18.74
N VAL A 553 36.65 2.76 -19.96
CA VAL A 553 36.86 1.87 -21.11
C VAL A 553 38.13 1.05 -20.92
N ALA A 554 39.20 1.67 -20.39
CA ALA A 554 40.41 0.95 -20.00
C ALA A 554 40.13 -0.08 -18.90
N LEU A 555 39.38 0.29 -17.85
CA LEU A 555 38.98 -0.64 -16.80
C LEU A 555 38.23 -1.86 -17.37
N GLU A 556 37.21 -1.64 -18.18
CA GLU A 556 36.41 -2.72 -18.79
C GLU A 556 37.29 -3.63 -19.66
N ALA A 557 38.14 -3.05 -20.51
CA ALA A 557 39.09 -3.78 -21.34
C ALA A 557 40.07 -4.61 -20.49
N GLY A 558 40.63 -4.01 -19.45
CA GLY A 558 41.56 -4.64 -18.53
C GLY A 558 40.94 -5.79 -17.76
N TRP A 559 39.72 -5.61 -17.25
CA TRP A 559 38.98 -6.64 -16.54
C TRP A 559 38.69 -7.87 -17.40
N TYR A 560 38.19 -7.68 -18.62
CA TYR A 560 37.93 -8.82 -19.50
C TYR A 560 39.22 -9.46 -20.04
N ALA A 561 40.25 -8.67 -20.37
CA ALA A 561 41.56 -9.21 -20.72
C ALA A 561 42.10 -10.10 -19.59
N LEU A 562 41.94 -9.68 -18.33
CA LEU A 562 42.34 -10.45 -17.15
C LEU A 562 41.56 -11.77 -17.06
N LEU A 563 40.24 -11.72 -17.12
CA LEU A 563 39.35 -12.88 -17.01
C LEU A 563 39.60 -13.95 -18.08
N TYR A 564 40.08 -13.56 -19.26
CA TYR A 564 40.36 -14.46 -20.39
C TYR A 564 41.85 -14.73 -20.64
N GLY A 565 42.72 -14.34 -19.68
CA GLY A 565 44.12 -14.76 -19.64
C GLY A 565 45.10 -13.95 -20.51
N VAL A 566 44.74 -12.72 -20.90
CA VAL A 566 45.63 -11.80 -21.63
C VAL A 566 46.32 -10.84 -20.65
N GLN A 567 47.23 -11.40 -19.85
CA GLN A 567 47.71 -10.79 -18.60
C GLN A 567 48.51 -9.49 -18.79
N GLU A 568 49.37 -9.37 -19.80
CA GLU A 568 50.15 -8.13 -20.02
C GLU A 568 49.24 -6.94 -20.37
N GLN A 569 48.32 -7.15 -21.32
CA GLN A 569 47.35 -6.14 -21.74
C GLN A 569 46.43 -5.74 -20.57
N ALA A 570 45.95 -6.72 -19.81
CA ALA A 570 45.16 -6.47 -18.62
C ALA A 570 45.90 -5.59 -17.62
N ALA A 571 47.17 -5.87 -17.37
CA ALA A 571 47.99 -5.13 -16.43
C ALA A 571 48.14 -3.66 -16.82
N ASP A 572 48.37 -3.37 -18.11
CA ASP A 572 48.53 -1.99 -18.58
C ASP A 572 47.25 -1.18 -18.44
N PHE A 573 46.10 -1.76 -18.82
CA PHE A 573 44.82 -1.08 -18.72
C PHE A 573 44.35 -0.89 -17.26
N LEU A 574 44.47 -1.92 -16.41
CA LEU A 574 44.02 -1.86 -15.01
C LEU A 574 44.87 -0.88 -14.19
N LEU A 575 46.19 -0.85 -14.39
CA LEU A 575 47.06 0.10 -13.68
C LEU A 575 46.84 1.53 -14.17
N THR A 576 46.53 1.71 -15.46
CA THR A 576 46.14 3.03 -15.99
C THR A 576 44.86 3.51 -15.32
N ALA A 577 43.82 2.67 -15.28
CA ALA A 577 42.55 2.98 -14.62
C ALA A 577 42.74 3.27 -13.11
N ASP A 578 43.49 2.44 -12.39
CA ASP A 578 43.82 2.68 -10.97
C ASP A 578 44.47 4.05 -10.77
N SER A 579 45.44 4.42 -11.60
CA SER A 579 46.15 5.68 -11.43
C SER A 579 45.35 6.94 -11.79
N ALA A 580 44.39 6.82 -12.71
CA ALA A 580 43.68 7.95 -13.30
C ALA A 580 42.32 8.23 -12.64
N LEU A 581 41.63 7.19 -12.14
CA LEU A 581 40.35 7.35 -11.47
C LEU A 581 40.50 8.05 -10.11
N PRO A 582 39.54 8.92 -9.72
CA PRO A 582 39.50 9.49 -8.38
C PRO A 582 39.24 8.39 -7.34
N ASP A 583 39.63 8.63 -6.08
CA ASP A 583 39.56 7.62 -5.02
C ASP A 583 38.16 6.99 -4.85
N GLU A 584 37.10 7.80 -4.96
CA GLU A 584 35.70 7.33 -4.85
C GLU A 584 35.33 6.30 -5.93
N GLU A 585 35.89 6.43 -7.13
CA GLU A 585 35.66 5.53 -8.26
C GLU A 585 36.66 4.36 -8.26
N ARG A 586 37.89 4.61 -7.79
CA ARG A 586 38.96 3.60 -7.68
C ARG A 586 38.59 2.47 -6.72
N PHE A 587 37.94 2.82 -5.61
CA PHE A 587 37.55 1.90 -4.54
C PHE A 587 36.04 1.68 -4.48
N TYR A 588 35.38 1.67 -5.64
CA TYR A 588 33.92 1.60 -5.72
C TYR A 588 33.36 0.29 -5.11
N MET A 589 32.52 0.43 -4.08
CA MET A 589 31.85 -0.68 -3.40
C MET A 589 30.59 -1.13 -4.16
N PRO A 590 30.20 -2.43 -4.11
CA PRO A 590 30.66 -3.47 -3.18
C PRO A 590 31.86 -4.29 -3.67
N TYR A 591 32.47 -3.97 -4.82
CA TYR A 591 33.53 -4.79 -5.42
C TYR A 591 34.95 -4.29 -5.17
N CYS A 592 35.13 -3.07 -4.64
CA CYS A 592 36.41 -2.40 -4.50
C CYS A 592 37.22 -2.40 -5.82
N SER A 593 36.54 -2.19 -6.94
CA SER A 593 37.12 -2.28 -8.29
C SER A 593 37.27 -0.87 -8.88
N PRO A 594 38.37 -0.56 -9.60
CA PRO A 594 39.48 -1.43 -10.00
C PRO A 594 40.54 -1.77 -8.96
N ALA A 595 40.52 -1.15 -7.77
CA ALA A 595 41.65 -1.23 -6.84
C ALA A 595 42.08 -2.67 -6.50
N ILE A 596 41.13 -3.60 -6.35
CA ILE A 596 41.45 -5.00 -6.04
C ILE A 596 42.06 -5.74 -7.24
N GLU A 597 41.61 -5.46 -8.46
CA GLU A 597 42.24 -5.98 -9.68
C GLU A 597 43.66 -5.43 -9.84
N ALA A 598 43.86 -4.13 -9.58
CA ALA A 598 45.18 -3.51 -9.59
C ALA A 598 46.11 -4.12 -8.53
N ALA A 599 45.60 -4.43 -7.33
CA ALA A 599 46.37 -5.09 -6.28
C ALA A 599 46.92 -6.46 -6.74
N TYR A 600 46.09 -7.26 -7.41
CA TYR A 600 46.53 -8.52 -8.02
C TYR A 600 47.66 -8.31 -9.04
N ILE A 601 47.51 -7.32 -9.93
CA ILE A 601 48.55 -6.99 -10.91
C ILE A 601 49.85 -6.53 -10.24
N TYR A 602 49.77 -5.73 -9.17
CA TYR A 602 50.95 -5.31 -8.41
C TYR A 602 51.67 -6.49 -7.76
N GLN A 603 50.95 -7.47 -7.19
CA GLN A 603 51.56 -8.69 -6.65
C GLN A 603 52.31 -9.48 -7.73
N GLU A 604 51.69 -9.66 -8.90
CA GLU A 604 52.30 -10.36 -10.03
C GLU A 604 53.56 -9.65 -10.55
N ARG A 605 53.60 -8.31 -10.46
CA ARG A 605 54.77 -7.49 -10.83
C ARG A 605 55.80 -7.36 -9.69
N GLY A 606 55.57 -7.96 -8.53
CA GLY A 606 56.47 -7.91 -7.37
C GLY A 606 56.42 -6.60 -6.56
N ALA A 607 55.43 -5.74 -6.82
CA ALA A 607 55.18 -4.46 -6.15
C ALA A 607 54.30 -4.66 -4.91
N GLN A 608 54.87 -5.28 -3.87
CA GLN A 608 54.11 -5.74 -2.70
C GLN A 608 53.55 -4.61 -1.84
N ASP A 609 54.24 -3.47 -1.76
CA ASP A 609 53.80 -2.33 -0.95
C ASP A 609 52.54 -1.68 -1.55
N GLU A 610 52.51 -1.52 -2.88
CA GLU A 610 51.37 -1.01 -3.63
C GLU A 610 50.17 -1.96 -3.50
N ALA A 611 50.38 -3.26 -3.68
CA ALA A 611 49.33 -4.26 -3.52
C ALA A 611 48.72 -4.24 -2.11
N GLN A 612 49.56 -4.28 -1.07
CA GLN A 612 49.09 -4.30 0.31
C GLN A 612 48.33 -3.01 0.67
N SER A 613 48.77 -1.86 0.15
CA SER A 613 48.07 -0.59 0.35
C SER A 613 46.63 -0.63 -0.18
N ARG A 614 46.39 -1.18 -1.38
CA ARG A 614 45.04 -1.30 -1.94
C ARG A 614 44.19 -2.31 -1.16
N LEU A 615 44.74 -3.50 -0.86
CA LEU A 615 44.03 -4.54 -0.12
C LEU A 615 43.61 -4.07 1.29
N GLN A 616 44.49 -3.35 1.97
CA GLN A 616 44.20 -2.77 3.27
C GLN A 616 43.01 -1.80 3.19
N HIS A 617 43.00 -0.90 2.20
CA HIS A 617 41.91 0.05 2.05
C HIS A 617 40.58 -0.63 1.66
N CYS A 618 40.62 -1.62 0.74
CA CYS A 618 39.45 -2.44 0.43
C CYS A 618 38.89 -3.16 1.66
N THR A 619 39.77 -3.64 2.54
CA THR A 619 39.38 -4.32 3.80
C THR A 619 38.71 -3.36 4.76
N GLU A 620 39.22 -2.14 4.88
CA GLU A 620 38.62 -1.07 5.71
C GLU A 620 37.22 -0.70 5.21
N LEU A 621 37.06 -0.51 3.89
CA LEU A 621 35.76 -0.21 3.28
C LEU A 621 34.78 -1.36 3.46
N LEU A 622 35.21 -2.61 3.24
CA LEU A 622 34.40 -3.81 3.48
C LEU A 622 33.92 -3.89 4.94
N PHE A 623 34.77 -3.56 5.91
CA PHE A 623 34.40 -3.52 7.32
C PHE A 623 33.36 -2.44 7.61
N GLU A 624 33.52 -1.23 7.07
CA GLU A 624 32.55 -0.15 7.23
C GLU A 624 31.19 -0.51 6.61
N GLU A 625 31.14 -1.12 5.42
CA GLU A 625 29.88 -1.58 4.80
C GLU A 625 29.14 -2.61 5.67
N ARG A 626 29.89 -3.59 6.22
CA ARG A 626 29.31 -4.64 7.08
C ARG A 626 28.78 -4.13 8.42
N LYS A 627 29.33 -3.02 8.93
CA LYS A 627 28.89 -2.38 10.20
C LYS A 627 27.41 -1.99 10.18
N TYR A 628 26.84 -1.78 9.01
CA TYR A 628 25.44 -1.40 8.83
C TYR A 628 24.47 -2.59 8.77
N GLY A 629 24.96 -3.82 8.98
CA GLY A 629 24.13 -5.01 8.98
C GLY A 629 23.58 -5.38 7.60
N LEU A 630 24.25 -4.91 6.54
CA LEU A 630 23.93 -5.29 5.16
C LEU A 630 24.31 -6.74 4.92
N VAL A 631 23.38 -7.52 4.37
CA VAL A 631 23.63 -8.88 3.90
C VAL A 631 23.78 -8.81 2.38
N SER A 632 24.99 -9.05 1.89
CA SER A 632 25.32 -8.91 0.46
C SER A 632 26.30 -10.00 0.04
N ALA A 633 25.86 -10.78 -0.94
CA ALA A 633 26.67 -11.80 -1.58
C ALA A 633 27.91 -11.18 -2.25
N GLU A 634 27.77 -9.97 -2.77
CA GLU A 634 28.85 -9.18 -3.40
C GLU A 634 29.93 -8.81 -2.40
N LEU A 635 29.57 -8.34 -1.20
CA LEU A 635 30.52 -8.03 -0.12
C LEU A 635 31.24 -9.29 0.38
N ASP A 636 30.53 -10.41 0.49
CA ASP A 636 31.13 -11.69 0.89
C ASP A 636 32.05 -12.23 -0.20
N TYR A 637 31.70 -12.02 -1.47
CA TYR A 637 32.55 -12.35 -2.60
C TYR A 637 33.81 -11.49 -2.63
N LEU A 638 33.70 -10.18 -2.40
CA LEU A 638 34.85 -9.29 -2.20
C LEU A 638 35.74 -9.78 -1.05
N SER A 639 35.13 -10.16 0.08
CA SER A 639 35.85 -10.74 1.22
C SER A 639 36.63 -11.99 0.82
N ALA A 640 36.09 -12.84 -0.05
CA ALA A 640 36.81 -13.99 -0.57
C ALA A 640 38.03 -13.60 -1.43
N ARG A 641 37.86 -12.64 -2.35
CA ARG A 641 38.96 -12.15 -3.21
C ARG A 641 40.10 -11.56 -2.38
N ILE A 642 39.78 -10.70 -1.39
CA ILE A 642 40.79 -10.11 -0.48
C ILE A 642 41.55 -11.22 0.26
N ASN A 643 40.84 -12.17 0.89
CA ASN A 643 41.49 -13.26 1.62
C ASN A 643 42.37 -14.13 0.72
N ALA A 644 41.94 -14.39 -0.52
CA ALA A 644 42.72 -15.17 -1.49
C ALA A 644 44.03 -14.46 -1.88
N LEU A 645 43.99 -13.15 -2.12
CA LEU A 645 45.17 -12.34 -2.44
C LEU A 645 46.13 -12.18 -1.26
N GLU A 646 45.63 -12.25 -0.02
CA GLU A 646 46.46 -12.23 1.19
C GLU A 646 46.94 -13.63 1.62
N GLY A 647 46.66 -14.67 0.84
CA GLY A 647 47.07 -16.05 1.10
C GLY A 647 46.32 -16.75 2.25
N ARG A 648 45.21 -16.16 2.70
CA ARG A 648 44.31 -16.68 3.75
C ARG A 648 43.25 -17.60 3.13
N ASN A 649 43.71 -18.75 2.64
CA ASN A 649 42.92 -19.60 1.77
C ASN A 649 41.68 -20.20 2.44
N ASP A 650 41.77 -20.60 3.72
CA ASP A 650 40.64 -21.17 4.45
C ASP A 650 39.55 -20.10 4.68
N GLU A 651 39.94 -18.88 5.04
CA GLU A 651 39.05 -17.73 5.16
C GLU A 651 38.43 -17.34 3.82
N ALA A 652 39.18 -17.43 2.72
CA ALA A 652 38.68 -17.17 1.38
C ALA A 652 37.58 -18.18 0.98
N ILE A 653 37.81 -19.47 1.20
CA ILE A 653 36.82 -20.53 0.93
C ILE A 653 35.59 -20.38 1.84
N SER A 654 35.78 -20.01 3.11
CA SER A 654 34.67 -19.71 4.03
C SER A 654 33.82 -18.52 3.56
N ALA A 655 34.48 -17.45 3.11
CA ALA A 655 33.81 -16.29 2.54
C ALA A 655 33.07 -16.62 1.23
N LEU A 656 33.64 -17.47 0.36
CA LEU A 656 32.94 -17.97 -0.84
C LEU A 656 31.69 -18.79 -0.50
N ASN A 657 31.75 -19.66 0.51
CA ASN A 657 30.56 -20.38 0.99
C ASN A 657 29.50 -19.40 1.50
N THR A 658 29.91 -18.37 2.24
CA THR A 658 29.01 -17.34 2.74
C THR A 658 28.37 -16.54 1.60
N ALA A 659 29.15 -16.13 0.59
CA ALA A 659 28.65 -15.48 -0.62
C ALA A 659 27.65 -16.40 -1.35
N TYR A 660 27.96 -17.69 -1.45
CA TYR A 660 27.04 -18.68 -1.98
C TYR A 660 25.75 -18.73 -1.15
N ASP A 661 25.80 -18.85 0.17
CA ASP A 661 24.60 -18.90 1.01
C ASP A 661 23.77 -17.61 0.92
N HIS A 662 24.40 -16.45 0.65
CA HIS A 662 23.74 -15.18 0.38
C HIS A 662 23.40 -14.93 -1.10
N GLY A 663 23.42 -15.96 -1.95
CA GLY A 663 22.84 -15.91 -3.30
C GLY A 663 23.79 -15.62 -4.46
N TRP A 664 25.11 -15.54 -4.25
CA TRP A 664 26.09 -15.32 -5.32
C TRP A 664 26.12 -16.47 -6.35
N ARG A 665 25.65 -16.24 -7.58
CA ARG A 665 25.57 -17.27 -8.65
C ARG A 665 26.01 -16.73 -10.01
N GLU A 666 27.19 -16.10 -10.08
CA GLU A 666 27.68 -15.56 -11.34
C GLU A 666 28.42 -16.62 -12.18
N ASP A 667 28.13 -16.71 -13.49
CA ASP A 667 28.70 -17.76 -14.36
C ASP A 667 30.22 -17.64 -14.58
N TRP A 668 30.77 -16.46 -14.31
CA TRP A 668 32.17 -16.12 -14.55
C TRP A 668 33.05 -16.38 -13.33
N THR A 669 32.47 -16.64 -12.16
CA THR A 669 33.22 -16.90 -10.93
C THR A 669 34.30 -17.98 -11.05
N PRO A 670 34.08 -19.12 -11.75
CA PRO A 670 35.14 -20.13 -11.92
C PRO A 670 36.37 -19.64 -12.70
N ARG A 671 36.27 -18.49 -13.39
CA ARG A 671 37.32 -17.87 -14.20
C ARG A 671 38.01 -16.69 -13.50
N ASP A 672 37.57 -16.27 -12.30
CA ASP A 672 38.15 -15.12 -11.61
C ASP A 672 39.63 -15.37 -11.24
N PRO A 673 40.58 -14.61 -11.82
CA PRO A 673 42.00 -14.82 -11.57
C PRO A 673 42.42 -14.56 -10.12
N LEU A 674 41.69 -13.71 -9.40
CA LEU A 674 41.99 -13.39 -8.00
C LEU A 674 41.72 -14.57 -7.07
N LEU A 675 41.03 -15.62 -7.53
CA LEU A 675 40.77 -16.85 -6.79
C LEU A 675 41.62 -18.03 -7.26
N PHE A 676 42.54 -17.84 -8.24
CA PHE A 676 43.31 -18.95 -8.83
C PHE A 676 44.20 -19.69 -7.83
N SER A 677 44.65 -19.03 -6.76
CA SER A 677 45.40 -19.68 -5.67
C SER A 677 44.60 -20.79 -4.97
N LEU A 678 43.27 -20.78 -5.09
CA LEU A 678 42.37 -21.74 -4.45
C LEU A 678 41.97 -22.91 -5.36
N ARG A 679 42.30 -22.88 -6.66
CA ARG A 679 41.71 -23.76 -7.69
C ARG A 679 41.86 -25.26 -7.43
N ASP A 680 42.98 -25.64 -6.85
CA ASP A 680 43.31 -27.04 -6.54
C ASP A 680 42.79 -27.49 -5.16
N MET A 681 42.15 -26.60 -4.40
CA MET A 681 41.58 -26.90 -3.10
C MET A 681 40.17 -27.49 -3.24
N SER A 682 39.90 -28.58 -2.53
CA SER A 682 38.61 -29.28 -2.56
C SER A 682 37.45 -28.37 -2.19
N GLY A 683 37.59 -27.54 -1.15
CA GLY A 683 36.54 -26.60 -0.73
C GLY A 683 36.17 -25.57 -1.81
N TYR A 684 37.13 -25.14 -2.63
CA TYR A 684 36.86 -24.27 -3.78
C TYR A 684 36.10 -25.02 -4.89
N GLN A 685 36.58 -26.22 -5.25
CA GLN A 685 35.94 -27.07 -6.27
C GLN A 685 34.48 -27.40 -5.92
N ASP A 686 34.22 -27.74 -4.66
CA ASP A 686 32.87 -28.02 -4.16
C ASP A 686 31.91 -26.84 -4.37
N ILE A 687 32.37 -25.60 -4.14
CA ILE A 687 31.55 -24.39 -4.31
C ILE A 687 31.31 -24.11 -5.80
N MET A 688 32.34 -24.26 -6.64
CA MET A 688 32.20 -24.06 -8.09
C MET A 688 31.23 -25.06 -8.71
N ASP A 689 31.26 -26.31 -8.25
CA ASP A 689 30.32 -27.35 -8.67
C ASP A 689 28.89 -27.01 -8.23
N LYS A 690 28.70 -26.52 -7.00
CA LYS A 690 27.39 -26.04 -6.52
C LYS A 690 26.85 -24.88 -7.37
N ILE A 691 27.65 -23.84 -7.63
CA ILE A 691 27.25 -22.70 -8.47
C ILE A 691 26.86 -23.18 -9.87
N THR A 692 27.70 -24.02 -10.48
CA THR A 692 27.48 -24.55 -11.83
C THR A 692 26.20 -25.39 -11.89
N ALA A 693 25.97 -26.25 -10.90
CA ALA A 693 24.77 -27.07 -10.80
C ALA A 693 23.50 -26.23 -10.61
N ASP A 694 23.53 -25.22 -9.74
CA ASP A 694 22.40 -24.31 -9.50
C ASP A 694 22.02 -23.54 -10.77
N LEU A 695 23.00 -22.93 -11.43
CA LEU A 695 22.81 -22.23 -12.70
C LEU A 695 22.24 -23.17 -13.77
N GLY A 696 22.76 -24.40 -13.84
CA GLY A 696 22.26 -25.44 -14.73
C GLY A 696 20.77 -25.75 -14.49
N ARG A 697 20.35 -25.93 -13.23
CA ARG A 697 18.94 -26.16 -12.88
C ARG A 697 18.06 -24.96 -13.24
N GLN A 698 18.54 -23.75 -13.00
CA GLN A 698 17.78 -22.53 -13.28
C GLN A 698 17.61 -22.27 -14.78
N ARG A 699 18.64 -22.54 -15.60
CA ARG A 699 18.51 -22.51 -17.06
C ARG A 699 17.40 -23.46 -17.55
N GLN A 700 17.31 -24.67 -16.99
CA GLN A 700 16.27 -25.64 -17.34
C GLN A 700 14.84 -25.17 -17.04
N ILE A 701 14.64 -24.22 -16.11
CA ILE A 701 13.34 -23.62 -15.84
C ILE A 701 12.93 -22.69 -16.98
N LEU A 702 13.86 -21.91 -17.53
CA LEU A 702 13.59 -20.92 -18.57
C LEU A 702 13.61 -21.50 -19.99
N THR A 703 14.42 -22.54 -20.27
CA THR A 703 14.55 -23.12 -21.61
C THR A 703 13.20 -23.47 -22.27
N PRO A 704 12.22 -24.09 -21.59
CA PRO A 704 10.93 -24.45 -22.20
C PRO A 704 10.06 -23.24 -22.57
N ILE A 705 10.24 -22.10 -21.88
CA ILE A 705 9.44 -20.87 -22.09
C ILE A 705 10.18 -19.83 -22.93
N ALA A 706 11.46 -20.04 -23.23
CA ALA A 706 12.30 -19.16 -24.04
C ALA A 706 11.66 -18.79 -25.39
N ALA A 707 11.01 -19.77 -26.05
CA ALA A 707 10.33 -19.54 -27.31
C ALA A 707 9.19 -18.50 -27.20
N ASN A 708 8.48 -18.47 -26.07
CA ASN A 708 7.39 -17.51 -25.85
C ASN A 708 7.92 -16.10 -25.56
N TRP A 709 9.18 -15.97 -25.17
CA TRP A 709 9.84 -14.69 -24.89
C TRP A 709 10.42 -14.05 -26.15
N SER A 710 10.70 -14.87 -27.18
CA SER A 710 11.10 -14.44 -28.51
C SER A 710 9.93 -14.00 -29.41
N THR A 711 8.70 -14.20 -28.95
CA THR A 711 7.47 -13.81 -29.67
C THR A 711 6.71 -12.77 -28.86
N GLU A 712 7.02 -11.50 -29.05
CA GLU A 712 6.02 -10.45 -28.86
C GLU A 712 5.84 -9.69 -30.18
N PRO A 713 4.61 -9.28 -30.53
CA PRO A 713 4.25 -8.63 -31.79
C PRO A 713 4.88 -7.24 -31.98
#